data_AF-A0A1J4XJZ2-F1
#
_entry.id   AF-A0A1J4XJZ2-F1
#
_cell.length_a   1.000
_cell.length_b   1.000
_cell.length_c   1.000
_cell.angle_alpha   90.00
_cell.angle_beta   90.00
_cell.angle_gamma   90.00
#
_symmetry.space_group_name_H-M   'P 1'
#
loop_
_entity.id
_entity.type
_entity.pdbx_description
1 polymer ?
#
loop_
_entity_poly.entity_id
_entity_poly.type
_entity_poly.pdbx_seq_one_letter_code
_entity_poly.pdbx_strand_id
1 'polypeptide(L)'
;MTIRQVLLLTSFVLFLANGCSKQASAPIPSIVLSPGSDREVVYTDKGDAFFMTRSGGFQDSPWHGLRAAKRPYFKDFILFADGKLLDRQTALVTVRPDFLVREYPDYGISVTWSILDTSRALAVQIESKRARKFQIIPILEGGTKPGDFQQLGRTQTTWDYLINGYRNLPASFPFLRLSFSSPFTYKLDSLPPNPDLTGGFQVGLLTFPSCKKLSAHVQVRKTPFGNANLSAEIVSAGIQKRTQRIQKRLNQTPFKSNSPQLDSAVIWAHASMDALIMQQMGGGIYAGLPWFDEFWGRDEFITFPGAVLVSGEFELAKRILKAFGKFQDHDPASRTYGRVPNRAQPTDIIYNTTDGTPWFVREVWDYYRYSGDGEFLEEIYPTIKRAAIGAIRNWVDEKGLLTHDDADTWMDARGPDGPWSPRGNRAVDIQQLWLTQLEVTRKIALIRNDVLFYNKIDSLLKWARSGYEQHFRDPKTQRLFDHLNTDGSPDLQIRPNALLVPPILQDQSYDWLTFLATARELVTANGILSLAQSDQNFHPYHQAPGLYVKDAAYHNGIIWMWNAGPWMSAALDFGQWKMAGTIFSNLTQQVLHRGAIGTLAEVSDAWPQSDGQVRLSGTVTQAWSLGEYLRVLYQDILGFRPLAGGGQQPDELTLQPRLLSHLKQVAFTGYAFGDSIVVDYEDSEEAFIINLRRSHSDAVVLTVDFVQGDLGYVIHGHWASRQIRIRFEKQMRQWTVPEKFTNQAIKTSPFQYASVQVPLCVVQPNLAVQSLSGPGHRLLKQSEVKKNAPAQDAQLIFNQVDSAGDDHGDNGQFTYPTNQQFQPGIADITSLQIWEHSENLTFRLTFSNLVDPGWHPEYGYQLTYVAIGLDSGPGGAVQIGKNGGTTFPHNFTANRTVYVSGGIQIHDEAGKILAEYMPLDEWGAIGDVSLKQVQFSLPRELFPTRLESVKWLAAVGLQDDHGGAGLGDFRVVEVLPSEWSGGGNSIPTIGNVYDWLAE
;
A
#
# COMPACT_ATOMS: atom_id res chain seq x y z
N MET A 1 -57.48 -28.95 -10.94
CA MET A 1 -56.07 -28.57 -10.73
C MET A 1 -55.94 -28.01 -9.33
N THR A 2 -55.15 -28.65 -8.47
CA THR A 2 -54.98 -28.24 -7.07
C THR A 2 -53.98 -27.07 -6.94
N ILE A 3 -54.05 -26.30 -5.86
CA ILE A 3 -53.13 -25.17 -5.57
C ILE A 3 -51.64 -25.59 -5.64
N ARG A 4 -51.33 -26.86 -5.34
CA ARG A 4 -50.00 -27.46 -5.56
C ARG A 4 -49.57 -27.53 -7.03
N GLN A 5 -50.48 -27.76 -7.96
CA GLN A 5 -50.17 -27.79 -9.40
C GLN A 5 -50.00 -26.38 -9.99
N VAL A 6 -50.62 -25.35 -9.40
CA VAL A 6 -50.43 -23.95 -9.79
C VAL A 6 -49.10 -23.39 -9.25
N LEU A 7 -48.67 -23.80 -8.05
CA LEU A 7 -47.35 -23.49 -7.49
C LEU A 7 -46.21 -24.21 -8.23
N LEU A 8 -46.40 -25.48 -8.62
CA LEU A 8 -45.42 -26.18 -9.47
C LEU A 8 -45.32 -25.57 -10.87
N LEU A 9 -46.41 -25.08 -11.48
CA LEU A 9 -46.34 -24.40 -12.76
C LEU A 9 -45.68 -23.01 -12.67
N THR A 10 -45.86 -22.27 -11.57
CA THR A 10 -45.18 -20.96 -11.39
C THR A 10 -43.69 -21.11 -11.12
N SER A 11 -43.25 -22.16 -10.42
CA SER A 11 -41.82 -22.50 -10.30
C SER A 11 -41.22 -23.07 -11.60
N PHE A 12 -42.00 -23.79 -12.42
CA PHE A 12 -41.51 -24.37 -13.68
C PHE A 12 -41.41 -23.33 -14.82
N VAL A 13 -42.26 -22.29 -14.81
CA VAL A 13 -42.19 -21.17 -15.79
C VAL A 13 -41.01 -20.23 -15.52
N LEU A 14 -40.54 -20.11 -14.27
CA LEU A 14 -39.28 -19.42 -13.94
C LEU A 14 -38.03 -20.20 -14.38
N PHE A 15 -38.12 -21.52 -14.56
CA PHE A 15 -37.01 -22.35 -15.06
C PHE A 15 -36.86 -22.35 -16.59
N LEU A 16 -37.94 -22.10 -17.35
CA LEU A 16 -37.89 -22.10 -18.83
C LEU A 16 -37.67 -20.70 -19.44
N ALA A 17 -37.90 -19.62 -18.69
CA ALA A 17 -37.62 -18.25 -19.16
C ALA A 17 -36.12 -17.86 -19.16
N ASN A 18 -35.24 -18.71 -18.62
CA ASN A 18 -33.78 -18.53 -18.66
C ASN A 18 -33.10 -19.21 -19.85
N GLY A 19 -33.86 -19.82 -20.77
CA GLY A 19 -33.37 -20.22 -22.08
C GLY A 19 -33.36 -19.01 -23.02
N CYS A 20 -32.18 -18.43 -23.28
CA CYS A 20 -32.00 -17.22 -24.10
C CYS A 20 -32.54 -15.90 -23.51
N SER A 21 -32.39 -15.65 -22.20
CA SER A 21 -32.30 -14.25 -21.76
C SER A 21 -30.85 -13.80 -21.98
N LYS A 22 -30.63 -12.77 -22.81
CA LYS A 22 -29.42 -11.94 -22.67
C LYS A 22 -29.32 -11.60 -21.18
N GLN A 23 -28.33 -12.14 -20.49
CA GLN A 23 -28.11 -11.86 -19.08
C GLN A 23 -28.04 -10.34 -18.95
N ALA A 24 -29.04 -9.72 -18.32
CA ALA A 24 -29.06 -8.27 -18.18
C ALA A 24 -27.77 -7.88 -17.47
N SER A 25 -27.00 -6.97 -18.07
CA SER A 25 -25.72 -6.53 -17.51
C SER A 25 -25.93 -6.05 -16.08
N ALA A 26 -25.15 -6.55 -15.13
CA ALA A 26 -25.25 -6.10 -13.74
C ALA A 26 -25.03 -4.57 -13.71
N PRO A 27 -25.91 -3.79 -13.10
CA PRO A 27 -25.73 -2.35 -13.06
C PRO A 27 -24.44 -2.00 -12.31
N ILE A 28 -23.69 -1.03 -12.82
CA ILE A 28 -22.52 -0.49 -12.12
C ILE A 28 -22.97 0.03 -10.75
N PRO A 29 -22.35 -0.41 -9.64
CA PRO A 29 -22.82 -0.07 -8.31
C PRO A 29 -22.54 1.41 -8.01
N SER A 30 -23.35 1.99 -7.14
CA SER A 30 -23.16 3.34 -6.64
C SER A 30 -23.30 3.39 -5.13
N ILE A 31 -22.50 4.22 -4.47
CA ILE A 31 -22.65 4.58 -3.07
C ILE A 31 -23.09 6.03 -3.00
N VAL A 32 -24.22 6.28 -2.33
CA VAL A 32 -24.76 7.62 -2.10
C VAL A 32 -24.41 8.04 -0.68
N LEU A 33 -23.83 9.22 -0.54
CA LEU A 33 -23.41 9.82 0.72
C LEU A 33 -24.19 11.11 0.95
N SER A 34 -24.67 11.28 2.18
CA SER A 34 -25.37 12.49 2.62
C SER A 34 -24.46 13.71 2.65
N PRO A 35 -25.02 14.94 2.60
CA PRO A 35 -24.28 16.15 2.92
C PRO A 35 -23.50 16.03 4.23
N GLY A 36 -22.29 16.58 4.27
CA GLY A 36 -21.35 16.49 5.38
C GLY A 36 -20.56 15.18 5.46
N SER A 37 -20.91 14.15 4.68
CA SER A 37 -20.13 12.91 4.63
C SER A 37 -18.81 13.11 3.90
N ASP A 38 -17.73 12.65 4.54
CA ASP A 38 -16.39 12.90 4.08
C ASP A 38 -15.56 11.61 4.02
N ARG A 39 -15.38 11.09 2.80
CA ARG A 39 -14.64 9.86 2.51
C ARG A 39 -13.78 10.03 1.28
N GLU A 40 -12.61 9.40 1.27
CA GLU A 40 -11.71 9.40 0.12
C GLU A 40 -12.27 8.58 -1.04
N VAL A 41 -11.97 9.05 -2.25
CA VAL A 41 -12.36 8.44 -3.52
C VAL A 41 -11.14 8.44 -4.43
N VAL A 42 -10.81 7.28 -4.99
CA VAL A 42 -9.62 7.09 -5.82
C VAL A 42 -10.00 6.53 -7.18
N TYR A 43 -9.43 7.08 -8.24
CA TYR A 43 -9.58 6.59 -9.61
C TYR A 43 -8.22 6.56 -10.31
N THR A 44 -7.96 5.54 -11.13
CA THR A 44 -6.77 5.48 -11.98
C THR A 44 -7.12 5.64 -13.45
N ASP A 45 -6.14 5.97 -14.29
CA ASP A 45 -6.30 6.05 -15.73
C ASP A 45 -5.85 4.80 -16.49
N LYS A 46 -5.48 3.70 -15.81
CA LYS A 46 -4.89 2.48 -16.41
C LYS A 46 -3.52 2.66 -17.06
N GLY A 47 -3.01 3.89 -17.17
CA GLY A 47 -1.69 4.21 -17.70
C GLY A 47 -0.68 4.33 -16.57
N ASP A 48 -0.58 5.52 -16.00
CA ASP A 48 0.37 5.90 -14.95
C ASP A 48 -0.10 7.10 -14.10
N ALA A 49 -1.40 7.40 -14.16
CA ALA A 49 -2.02 8.50 -13.43
C ALA A 49 -3.17 8.04 -12.55
N PHE A 50 -3.39 8.79 -11.46
CA PHE A 50 -4.54 8.64 -10.60
C PHE A 50 -5.11 10.00 -10.20
N PHE A 51 -6.40 10.00 -9.87
CA PHE A 51 -7.13 11.13 -9.31
C PHE A 51 -7.69 10.70 -7.97
N MET A 52 -7.30 11.40 -6.91
CA MET A 52 -7.78 11.18 -5.56
C MET A 52 -8.50 12.44 -5.05
N THR A 53 -9.66 12.27 -4.42
CA THR A 53 -10.44 13.39 -3.88
C THR A 53 -11.27 12.94 -2.69
N ARG A 54 -11.95 13.88 -2.04
CA ARG A 54 -12.91 13.60 -0.97
C ARG A 54 -14.34 13.75 -1.44
N SER A 55 -15.27 12.94 -0.91
CA SER A 55 -16.69 13.04 -1.24
C SER A 55 -17.23 14.43 -0.88
N GLY A 56 -17.02 14.83 0.38
CA GLY A 56 -17.30 16.14 0.96
C GLY A 56 -16.01 16.84 1.42
N GLY A 57 -16.12 17.90 2.21
CA GLY A 57 -14.95 18.55 2.82
C GLY A 57 -13.97 19.24 1.87
N PHE A 58 -12.84 19.69 2.43
CA PHE A 58 -11.72 20.29 1.71
C PHE A 58 -10.65 19.24 1.40
N GLN A 59 -9.79 19.52 0.42
CA GLN A 59 -8.64 18.67 0.14
C GLN A 59 -7.51 18.98 1.12
N ASP A 60 -7.39 18.14 2.16
CA ASP A 60 -6.46 18.29 3.29
C ASP A 60 -5.19 17.42 3.20
N SER A 61 -5.19 16.41 2.33
CA SER A 61 -4.00 15.60 2.03
C SER A 61 -3.20 16.17 0.85
N PRO A 62 -1.85 16.15 0.88
CA PRO A 62 -1.03 16.49 -0.27
C PRO A 62 -1.24 15.52 -1.44
N TRP A 63 -1.83 14.35 -1.20
CA TRP A 63 -2.07 13.32 -2.22
C TRP A 63 -3.37 13.51 -3.00
N HIS A 64 -4.22 14.45 -2.59
CA HIS A 64 -5.44 14.77 -3.33
C HIS A 64 -5.14 15.55 -4.62
N GLY A 65 -5.91 15.28 -5.66
CA GLY A 65 -5.70 15.85 -7.00
C GLY A 65 -5.37 14.79 -8.04
N LEU A 66 -5.09 15.27 -9.26
CA LEU A 66 -4.57 14.51 -10.39
C LEU A 66 -3.05 14.41 -10.26
N ARG A 67 -2.58 13.18 -10.16
CA ARG A 67 -1.17 12.81 -10.04
C ARG A 67 -0.78 11.85 -11.15
N ALA A 68 0.48 11.92 -11.58
CA ALA A 68 1.03 10.98 -12.54
C ALA A 68 2.54 10.82 -12.32
N ALA A 69 3.05 9.59 -12.39
CA ALA A 69 4.47 9.30 -12.17
C ALA A 69 5.02 9.99 -10.89
N LYS A 70 4.36 9.72 -9.75
CA LYS A 70 4.71 10.28 -8.42
C LYS A 70 4.63 11.80 -8.26
N ARG A 71 4.09 12.53 -9.25
CA ARG A 71 4.05 14.00 -9.25
C ARG A 71 2.63 14.56 -9.19
N PRO A 72 2.38 15.61 -8.41
CA PRO A 72 1.14 16.36 -8.44
C PRO A 72 1.09 17.34 -9.62
N TYR A 73 -0.09 17.50 -10.22
CA TYR A 73 -0.28 18.43 -11.34
C TYR A 73 -1.47 19.37 -11.14
N PHE A 74 -2.52 18.88 -10.50
CA PHE A 74 -3.76 19.62 -10.35
C PHE A 74 -4.48 19.15 -9.10
N LYS A 75 -4.80 20.07 -8.22
CA LYS A 75 -5.51 19.75 -6.99
C LYS A 75 -7.00 19.79 -7.20
N ASP A 76 -7.51 20.93 -7.68
CA ASP A 76 -8.93 21.19 -7.65
C ASP A 76 -9.49 22.31 -8.54
N PHE A 77 -10.81 22.33 -8.67
CA PHE A 77 -11.61 23.48 -9.08
C PHE A 77 -12.48 23.97 -7.92
N ILE A 78 -12.28 25.23 -7.52
CA ILE A 78 -13.25 25.94 -6.67
C ILE A 78 -14.35 26.48 -7.58
N LEU A 79 -15.59 26.05 -7.34
CA LEU A 79 -16.72 26.32 -8.22
C LEU A 79 -17.69 27.31 -7.60
N PHE A 80 -18.12 28.29 -8.37
CA PHE A 80 -19.15 29.25 -7.99
C PHE A 80 -20.28 29.26 -9.03
N ALA A 81 -21.50 29.51 -8.56
CA ALA A 81 -22.66 29.75 -9.41
C ALA A 81 -23.37 31.03 -8.94
N ASP A 82 -23.57 31.97 -9.86
CA ASP A 82 -24.19 33.27 -9.59
C ASP A 82 -23.52 34.02 -8.42
N GLY A 83 -22.20 33.92 -8.31
CA GLY A 83 -21.38 34.55 -7.26
C GLY A 83 -21.36 33.80 -5.92
N LYS A 84 -22.05 32.66 -5.78
CA LYS A 84 -22.05 31.84 -4.56
C LYS A 84 -21.18 30.60 -4.72
N LEU A 85 -20.41 30.26 -3.70
CA LEU A 85 -19.59 29.05 -3.64
C LEU A 85 -20.49 27.81 -3.67
N LEU A 86 -20.12 26.82 -4.49
CA LEU A 86 -20.68 25.47 -4.41
C LEU A 86 -19.90 24.69 -3.35
N ASP A 87 -20.32 24.83 -2.10
CA ASP A 87 -19.68 24.21 -0.95
C ASP A 87 -19.95 22.71 -0.88
N ARG A 88 -18.88 21.91 -1.00
CA ARG A 88 -18.92 20.45 -0.99
C ARG A 88 -19.57 19.86 0.25
N GLN A 89 -19.48 20.54 1.39
CA GLN A 89 -20.11 20.05 2.62
C GLN A 89 -21.64 19.97 2.48
N THR A 90 -22.22 20.76 1.58
CA THR A 90 -23.66 20.77 1.31
C THR A 90 -24.09 19.79 0.21
N ALA A 91 -23.14 19.14 -0.48
CA ALA A 91 -23.43 18.30 -1.62
C ALA A 91 -23.98 16.93 -1.20
N LEU A 92 -24.99 16.45 -1.91
CA LEU A 92 -25.32 15.02 -1.95
C LEU A 92 -24.35 14.37 -2.93
N VAL A 93 -23.66 13.30 -2.52
CA VAL A 93 -22.57 12.74 -3.31
C VAL A 93 -22.91 11.33 -3.76
N THR A 94 -22.83 11.07 -5.06
CA THR A 94 -22.94 9.72 -5.62
C THR A 94 -21.60 9.30 -6.18
N VAL A 95 -21.06 8.21 -5.66
CA VAL A 95 -19.77 7.64 -6.11
C VAL A 95 -20.06 6.35 -6.86
N ARG A 96 -19.49 6.23 -8.05
CA ARG A 96 -19.42 4.99 -8.84
C ARG A 96 -17.97 4.69 -9.21
N PRO A 97 -17.62 3.45 -9.57
CA PRO A 97 -16.26 3.12 -10.00
C PRO A 97 -15.76 3.90 -11.23
N ASP A 98 -16.69 4.38 -12.08
CA ASP A 98 -16.39 5.14 -13.28
C ASP A 98 -16.32 6.66 -13.04
N PHE A 99 -17.08 7.21 -12.10
CA PHE A 99 -17.14 8.65 -11.81
C PHE A 99 -17.68 9.00 -10.42
N LEU A 100 -17.49 10.27 -10.03
CA LEU A 100 -18.08 10.89 -8.85
C LEU A 100 -19.05 12.01 -9.26
N VAL A 101 -20.22 12.11 -8.65
CA VAL A 101 -21.15 13.25 -8.83
C VAL A 101 -21.39 13.93 -7.49
N ARG A 102 -21.26 15.25 -7.48
CA ARG A 102 -21.70 16.12 -6.39
C ARG A 102 -22.94 16.88 -6.84
N GLU A 103 -24.07 16.62 -6.20
CA GLU A 103 -25.33 17.30 -6.46
C GLU A 103 -25.56 18.38 -5.41
N TYR A 104 -26.00 19.55 -5.86
CA TYR A 104 -26.35 20.70 -5.03
C TYR A 104 -27.85 21.00 -5.22
N PRO A 105 -28.75 20.31 -4.50
CA PRO A 105 -30.19 20.38 -4.73
C PRO A 105 -30.73 21.82 -4.66
N ASP A 106 -30.27 22.62 -3.70
CA ASP A 106 -30.68 24.02 -3.51
C ASP A 106 -30.37 24.90 -4.71
N TYR A 107 -29.33 24.55 -5.46
CA TYR A 107 -28.92 25.24 -6.67
C TYR A 107 -29.45 24.56 -7.93
N GLY A 108 -29.98 23.33 -7.85
CA GLY A 108 -30.33 22.52 -9.01
C GLY A 108 -29.12 22.35 -9.95
N ILE A 109 -27.95 22.07 -9.37
CA ILE A 109 -26.68 21.87 -10.07
C ILE A 109 -26.14 20.47 -9.76
N SER A 110 -25.56 19.79 -10.75
CA SER A 110 -24.74 18.60 -10.57
C SER A 110 -23.34 18.84 -11.15
N VAL A 111 -22.33 18.28 -10.49
CA VAL A 111 -20.93 18.34 -10.91
C VAL A 111 -20.36 16.93 -10.94
N THR A 112 -20.08 16.43 -12.14
CA THR A 112 -19.53 15.09 -12.38
C THR A 112 -18.04 15.16 -12.64
N TRP A 113 -17.25 14.33 -11.95
CA TRP A 113 -15.81 14.20 -12.08
C TRP A 113 -15.47 12.83 -12.66
N SER A 114 -14.68 12.80 -13.73
CA SER A 114 -14.28 11.57 -14.42
C SER A 114 -12.84 11.64 -14.91
N ILE A 115 -11.99 10.72 -14.47
CA ILE A 115 -10.68 10.51 -15.10
C ILE A 115 -10.86 9.73 -16.41
N LEU A 116 -10.05 10.05 -17.42
CA LEU A 116 -10.09 9.40 -18.74
C LEU A 116 -8.94 8.42 -18.88
N ASP A 117 -9.24 7.18 -19.25
CA ASP A 117 -8.24 6.13 -19.38
C ASP A 117 -7.14 6.49 -20.40
N THR A 118 -5.88 6.22 -20.04
CA THR A 118 -4.65 6.37 -20.82
C THR A 118 -4.42 7.77 -21.39
N SER A 119 -5.06 8.77 -20.79
CA SER A 119 -5.09 10.14 -21.32
C SER A 119 -4.45 11.15 -20.39
N ARG A 120 -4.14 10.76 -19.14
CA ARG A 120 -3.71 11.65 -18.05
C ARG A 120 -4.58 12.90 -17.98
N ALA A 121 -5.89 12.69 -18.06
CA ALA A 121 -6.86 13.75 -18.21
C ALA A 121 -8.03 13.57 -17.26
N LEU A 122 -8.44 14.67 -16.65
CA LEU A 122 -9.58 14.76 -15.74
C LEU A 122 -10.64 15.64 -16.40
N ALA A 123 -11.87 15.14 -16.45
CA ALA A 123 -13.02 15.86 -16.96
C ALA A 123 -13.99 16.21 -15.82
N VAL A 124 -14.45 17.46 -15.80
CA VAL A 124 -15.43 17.97 -14.86
C VAL A 124 -16.60 18.55 -15.63
N GLN A 125 -17.78 17.95 -15.49
CA GLN A 125 -19.00 18.34 -16.19
C GLN A 125 -19.99 18.95 -15.20
N ILE A 126 -20.36 20.20 -15.43
CA ILE A 126 -21.29 20.96 -14.61
C ILE A 126 -22.60 21.09 -15.38
N GLU A 127 -23.70 20.62 -14.80
CA GLU A 127 -25.04 20.77 -15.37
C GLU A 127 -25.95 21.52 -14.38
N SER A 128 -26.82 22.38 -14.91
CA SER A 128 -27.84 23.08 -14.11
C SER A 128 -29.20 23.07 -14.80
N LYS A 129 -30.25 22.98 -13.98
CA LYS A 129 -31.66 23.04 -14.43
C LYS A 129 -31.99 24.35 -15.16
N ARG A 130 -31.27 25.45 -14.85
CA ARG A 130 -31.43 26.77 -15.48
C ARG A 130 -30.08 27.36 -15.88
N ALA A 131 -30.08 28.35 -16.77
CA ALA A 131 -28.84 29.04 -17.13
C ALA A 131 -28.31 29.81 -15.91
N ARG A 132 -27.02 29.65 -15.61
CA ARG A 132 -26.34 30.28 -14.48
C ARG A 132 -25.01 30.84 -14.91
N LYS A 133 -24.55 31.89 -14.22
CA LYS A 133 -23.22 32.43 -14.39
C LYS A 133 -22.23 31.64 -13.55
N PHE A 134 -21.49 30.74 -14.19
CA PHE A 134 -20.47 29.95 -13.51
C PHE A 134 -19.15 30.72 -13.40
N GLN A 135 -18.43 30.47 -12.30
CA GLN A 135 -17.06 30.93 -12.12
C GLN A 135 -16.21 29.80 -11.53
N ILE A 136 -14.96 29.70 -11.95
CA ILE A 136 -14.05 28.61 -11.58
C ILE A 136 -12.70 29.21 -11.18
N ILE A 137 -12.12 28.72 -10.09
CA ILE A 137 -10.71 28.93 -9.74
C ILE A 137 -9.99 27.59 -9.88
N PRO A 138 -9.13 27.40 -10.89
CA PRO A 138 -8.23 26.26 -11.00
C PRO A 138 -7.11 26.33 -9.98
N ILE A 139 -6.81 25.19 -9.34
CA ILE A 139 -5.70 25.02 -8.41
C ILE A 139 -4.71 24.03 -9.03
N LEU A 140 -3.58 24.56 -9.50
CA LEU A 140 -2.50 23.77 -10.08
C LEU A 140 -1.51 23.35 -8.99
N GLU A 141 -0.79 22.26 -9.26
CA GLU A 141 0.31 21.80 -8.42
C GLU A 141 1.58 21.60 -9.24
N GLY A 142 2.69 21.29 -8.55
CA GLY A 142 4.04 21.25 -9.12
C GLY A 142 4.84 22.53 -8.92
N GLY A 143 4.32 23.44 -8.08
CA GLY A 143 4.93 24.69 -7.65
C GLY A 143 3.99 25.44 -6.69
N THR A 144 4.51 26.40 -5.94
CA THR A 144 3.75 27.19 -4.97
C THR A 144 3.72 28.69 -5.32
N LYS A 145 4.54 29.12 -6.29
CA LYS A 145 4.69 30.52 -6.68
C LYS A 145 4.34 30.71 -8.16
N PRO A 146 3.86 31.90 -8.57
CA PRO A 146 3.59 32.20 -9.99
C PRO A 146 4.78 31.90 -10.92
N GLY A 147 6.01 32.10 -10.44
CA GLY A 147 7.24 31.82 -11.21
C GLY A 147 7.48 30.34 -11.54
N ASP A 148 6.82 29.42 -10.84
CA ASP A 148 6.95 27.98 -11.09
C ASP A 148 6.18 27.56 -12.36
N PHE A 149 5.29 28.42 -12.85
CA PHE A 149 4.42 28.16 -13.99
C PHE A 149 4.65 29.17 -15.11
N GLN A 150 5.21 28.71 -16.23
CA GLN A 150 5.28 29.53 -17.43
C GLN A 150 3.98 29.38 -18.23
N GLN A 151 3.23 30.48 -18.39
CA GLN A 151 2.11 30.53 -19.33
C GLN A 151 2.63 30.48 -20.77
N LEU A 152 2.20 29.48 -21.55
CA LEU A 152 2.64 29.29 -22.94
C LEU A 152 1.67 29.93 -23.95
N GLY A 153 0.37 29.76 -23.72
CA GLY A 153 -0.66 30.23 -24.64
C GLY A 153 -2.05 30.19 -24.01
N ARG A 154 -2.90 31.17 -24.37
CA ARG A 154 -4.29 31.24 -23.93
C ARG A 154 -5.19 31.57 -25.12
N THR A 155 -6.19 30.73 -25.36
CA THR A 155 -7.28 31.00 -26.31
C THR A 155 -8.53 31.44 -25.54
N GLN A 156 -9.66 31.61 -26.22
CA GLN A 156 -10.93 31.87 -25.54
C GLN A 156 -11.37 30.69 -24.66
N THR A 157 -10.92 29.47 -24.95
CA THR A 157 -11.41 28.23 -24.32
C THR A 157 -10.31 27.35 -23.73
N THR A 158 -9.04 27.70 -23.91
CA THR A 158 -7.90 26.92 -23.39
C THR A 158 -6.85 27.79 -22.76
N TRP A 159 -6.10 27.18 -21.84
CA TRP A 159 -4.97 27.82 -21.18
C TRP A 159 -3.87 26.80 -20.89
N ASP A 160 -2.70 27.03 -21.47
CA ASP A 160 -1.54 26.13 -21.40
C ASP A 160 -0.45 26.68 -20.50
N TYR A 161 0.11 25.77 -19.71
CA TYR A 161 1.19 26.01 -18.76
C TYR A 161 2.32 25.02 -18.99
N LEU A 162 3.54 25.50 -18.81
CA LEU A 162 4.73 24.70 -18.53
C LEU A 162 5.00 24.79 -17.03
N ILE A 163 5.09 23.65 -16.36
CA ILE A 163 5.53 23.54 -14.97
C ILE A 163 7.06 23.51 -15.00
N ASN A 164 7.69 24.61 -14.60
CA ASN A 164 9.13 24.85 -14.81
C ASN A 164 9.98 23.79 -14.09
N GLY A 165 9.64 23.45 -12.85
CA GLY A 165 10.33 22.43 -12.06
C GLY A 165 10.29 21.04 -12.69
N TYR A 166 9.36 20.76 -13.61
CA TYR A 166 9.21 19.44 -14.21
C TYR A 166 9.92 19.28 -15.55
N ARG A 167 10.37 20.37 -16.18
CA ARG A 167 10.87 20.36 -17.56
C ARG A 167 11.99 19.33 -17.82
N ASN A 168 12.88 19.17 -16.86
CA ASN A 168 14.07 18.33 -16.97
C ASN A 168 14.01 17.07 -16.09
N LEU A 169 12.88 16.82 -15.42
CA LEU A 169 12.75 15.64 -14.56
C LEU A 169 12.48 14.40 -15.41
N PRO A 170 13.24 13.30 -15.20
CA PRO A 170 12.89 12.00 -15.75
C PRO A 170 11.46 11.60 -15.38
N ALA A 171 10.78 10.89 -16.28
CA ALA A 171 9.42 10.39 -16.08
C ALA A 171 8.39 11.46 -15.60
N SER A 172 8.44 12.68 -16.14
CA SER A 172 7.50 13.76 -15.82
C SER A 172 6.70 14.26 -17.04
N PHE A 173 5.62 15.01 -16.77
CA PHE A 173 4.70 15.57 -17.76
C PHE A 173 4.58 17.09 -17.62
N PRO A 174 5.60 17.87 -18.01
CA PRO A 174 5.70 19.29 -17.64
C PRO A 174 4.66 20.20 -18.32
N PHE A 175 3.96 19.74 -19.35
CA PHE A 175 2.95 20.53 -20.05
C PHE A 175 1.56 20.22 -19.50
N LEU A 176 0.88 21.25 -18.98
CA LEU A 176 -0.49 21.19 -18.47
C LEU A 176 -1.41 22.07 -19.31
N ARG A 177 -2.59 21.56 -19.67
CA ARG A 177 -3.64 22.31 -20.38
C ARG A 177 -4.94 22.28 -19.57
N LEU A 178 -5.48 23.47 -19.34
CA LEU A 178 -6.88 23.68 -18.96
C LEU A 178 -7.72 23.90 -20.21
N SER A 179 -8.83 23.20 -20.36
CA SER A 179 -9.77 23.36 -21.49
C SER A 179 -11.19 23.52 -21.00
N PHE A 180 -11.97 24.38 -21.64
CA PHE A 180 -13.36 24.67 -21.28
C PHE A 180 -14.28 24.63 -22.50
N SER A 181 -15.51 24.16 -22.30
CA SER A 181 -16.53 24.14 -23.37
C SER A 181 -17.09 25.52 -23.76
N SER A 182 -16.77 26.58 -23.01
CA SER A 182 -17.28 27.93 -23.23
C SER A 182 -16.16 28.96 -23.09
N PRO A 183 -16.21 30.09 -23.83
CA PRO A 183 -15.30 31.20 -23.64
C PRO A 183 -15.28 31.72 -22.20
N PHE A 184 -14.14 32.20 -21.72
CA PHE A 184 -14.05 32.78 -20.37
C PHE A 184 -13.36 34.15 -20.35
N THR A 185 -13.66 34.90 -19.29
CA THR A 185 -12.92 36.08 -18.87
C THR A 185 -12.12 35.76 -17.63
N TYR A 186 -11.00 36.44 -17.42
CA TYR A 186 -10.02 36.13 -16.37
C TYR A 186 -9.75 37.35 -15.48
N LYS A 187 -9.65 37.14 -14.16
CA LYS A 187 -9.22 38.13 -13.17
C LYS A 187 -8.29 37.49 -12.12
N LEU A 188 -7.16 38.14 -11.83
CA LEU A 188 -6.18 37.67 -10.84
C LEU A 188 -6.55 38.13 -9.42
N ASP A 189 -7.00 39.37 -9.23
CA ASP A 189 -7.17 40.03 -7.90
C ASP A 189 -8.43 39.63 -7.12
N SER A 190 -9.08 38.52 -7.48
CA SER A 190 -10.36 38.09 -6.89
C SER A 190 -10.29 36.66 -6.34
N LEU A 191 -9.19 36.34 -5.67
CA LEU A 191 -9.03 35.08 -4.93
C LEU A 191 -9.79 35.16 -3.59
N PRO A 192 -10.38 34.06 -3.11
CA PRO A 192 -11.03 34.03 -1.82
C PRO A 192 -10.03 34.35 -0.69
N PRO A 193 -10.46 35.00 0.41
CA PRO A 193 -9.57 35.54 1.43
C PRO A 193 -8.81 34.51 2.28
N ASN A 194 -8.95 33.20 2.01
CA ASN A 194 -8.27 32.16 2.77
C ASN A 194 -7.44 31.23 1.86
N PRO A 195 -6.18 31.57 1.57
CA PRO A 195 -5.26 30.72 0.81
C PRO A 195 -4.90 29.40 1.52
N ASP A 196 -4.97 29.36 2.86
CA ASP A 196 -4.60 28.22 3.70
C ASP A 196 -5.55 27.01 3.53
N LEU A 197 -6.77 27.23 3.04
CA LEU A 197 -7.75 26.16 2.80
C LEU A 197 -7.49 25.30 1.56
N THR A 198 -6.47 25.63 0.76
CA THR A 198 -6.39 25.10 -0.61
C THR A 198 -5.08 24.48 -1.02
N GLY A 199 -3.93 24.86 -0.45
CA GLY A 199 -2.58 24.36 -0.79
C GLY A 199 -2.34 24.14 -2.30
N GLY A 200 -1.71 25.08 -3.00
CA GLY A 200 -1.43 24.98 -4.45
C GLY A 200 -1.56 26.32 -5.17
N PHE A 201 -1.12 26.37 -6.43
CA PHE A 201 -1.12 27.60 -7.22
C PHE A 201 -2.52 27.92 -7.77
N GLN A 202 -3.14 28.98 -7.26
CA GLN A 202 -4.41 29.48 -7.74
C GLN A 202 -4.19 30.31 -9.01
N VAL A 203 -4.71 29.82 -10.14
CA VAL A 203 -4.55 30.49 -11.44
C VAL A 203 -5.24 31.86 -11.47
N GLY A 204 -6.35 32.01 -10.75
CA GLY A 204 -7.23 33.18 -10.76
C GLY A 204 -8.67 32.85 -11.18
N LEU A 205 -9.57 33.81 -11.04
CA LEU A 205 -11.00 33.62 -11.25
C LEU A 205 -11.37 33.66 -12.73
N LEU A 206 -11.86 32.53 -13.24
CA LEU A 206 -12.41 32.39 -14.59
C LEU A 206 -13.93 32.59 -14.53
N THR A 207 -14.46 33.51 -15.34
CA THR A 207 -15.90 33.79 -15.41
C THR A 207 -16.45 33.47 -16.78
N PHE A 208 -17.51 32.67 -16.84
CA PHE A 208 -18.12 32.17 -18.06
C PHE A 208 -19.45 32.88 -18.37
N PRO A 209 -19.88 32.92 -19.65
CA PRO A 209 -21.23 33.29 -20.03
C PRO A 209 -22.29 32.45 -19.31
N SER A 210 -23.49 32.99 -19.14
CA SER A 210 -24.58 32.23 -18.54
C SER A 210 -24.93 31.01 -19.39
N CYS A 211 -24.84 29.83 -18.82
CA CYS A 211 -25.09 28.58 -19.52
C CYS A 211 -25.75 27.54 -18.61
N LYS A 212 -26.35 26.51 -19.20
CA LYS A 212 -26.89 25.34 -18.48
C LYS A 212 -25.85 24.23 -18.30
N LYS A 213 -24.85 24.18 -19.17
CA LYS A 213 -23.80 23.17 -19.19
C LYS A 213 -22.45 23.84 -19.37
N LEU A 214 -21.48 23.41 -18.56
CA LEU A 214 -20.09 23.83 -18.67
C LEU A 214 -19.22 22.60 -18.38
N SER A 215 -18.33 22.25 -19.29
CA SER A 215 -17.25 21.30 -19.01
C SER A 215 -15.91 22.01 -18.85
N ALA A 216 -15.11 21.53 -17.92
CA ALA A 216 -13.73 21.91 -17.65
C ALA A 216 -12.87 20.64 -17.66
N HIS A 217 -11.73 20.67 -18.35
CA HIS A 217 -10.84 19.53 -18.47
C HIS A 217 -9.41 19.94 -18.11
N VAL A 218 -8.72 19.05 -17.42
CA VAL A 218 -7.28 19.16 -17.11
C VAL A 218 -6.58 18.02 -17.84
N GLN A 219 -5.49 18.31 -18.52
CA GLN A 219 -4.66 17.29 -19.15
C GLN A 219 -3.18 17.59 -18.96
N VAL A 220 -2.39 16.56 -18.74
CA VAL A 220 -0.92 16.66 -18.67
C VAL A 220 -0.23 15.79 -19.71
N ARG A 221 0.87 16.27 -20.27
CA ARG A 221 1.64 15.58 -21.32
C ARG A 221 3.13 15.87 -21.22
N LYS A 222 3.91 15.01 -21.88
CA LYS A 222 5.37 15.14 -21.97
C LYS A 222 5.80 16.19 -23.00
N THR A 223 4.97 16.44 -24.01
CA THR A 223 5.26 17.38 -25.11
C THR A 223 4.27 18.56 -25.10
N PRO A 224 4.66 19.72 -25.66
CA PRO A 224 3.75 20.85 -25.79
C PRO A 224 2.47 20.48 -26.53
N PHE A 225 1.37 21.10 -26.13
CA PHE A 225 0.10 20.89 -26.80
C PHE A 225 0.05 21.61 -28.15
N GLY A 226 -0.49 20.94 -29.16
CA GLY A 226 -0.86 21.60 -30.41
C GLY A 226 -2.19 22.34 -30.31
N ASN A 227 -2.71 22.81 -31.45
CA ASN A 227 -4.00 23.52 -31.53
C ASN A 227 -5.23 22.63 -31.29
N ALA A 228 -5.06 21.30 -31.27
CA ALA A 228 -6.15 20.36 -31.05
C ALA A 228 -6.56 20.31 -29.56
N ASN A 229 -7.82 20.60 -29.27
CA ASN A 229 -8.39 20.53 -27.93
C ASN A 229 -8.94 19.14 -27.64
N LEU A 230 -9.07 18.79 -26.34
CA LEU A 230 -9.97 17.73 -25.92
C LEU A 230 -11.40 18.20 -26.20
N SER A 231 -11.89 17.90 -27.40
CA SER A 231 -13.26 18.24 -27.79
C SER A 231 -14.27 17.53 -26.88
N ALA A 232 -15.49 18.06 -26.81
CA ALA A 232 -16.56 17.44 -26.03
C ALA A 232 -16.83 15.99 -26.46
N GLU A 233 -16.67 15.69 -27.76
CA GLU A 233 -16.81 14.36 -28.33
C GLU A 233 -15.71 13.41 -27.83
N ILE A 234 -14.45 13.84 -27.80
CA ILE A 234 -13.33 13.02 -27.31
C ILE A 234 -13.52 12.68 -25.83
N VAL A 235 -13.91 13.66 -25.01
CA VAL A 235 -14.14 13.46 -23.58
C VAL A 235 -15.32 12.51 -23.35
N SER A 236 -16.43 12.72 -24.05
CA SER A 236 -17.61 11.84 -23.95
C SER A 236 -17.26 10.41 -24.37
N ALA A 237 -16.48 10.23 -25.44
CA ALA A 237 -16.00 8.93 -25.87
C ALA A 237 -15.06 8.28 -24.84
N GLY A 238 -14.20 9.08 -24.18
CA GLY A 238 -13.32 8.61 -23.10
C GLY A 238 -14.10 8.10 -21.88
N ILE A 239 -15.09 8.87 -21.41
CA ILE A 239 -16.00 8.48 -20.32
C ILE A 239 -16.75 7.20 -20.69
N GLN A 240 -17.26 7.11 -21.91
CA GLN A 240 -17.97 5.93 -22.39
C GLN A 240 -17.07 4.70 -22.44
N LYS A 241 -15.83 4.83 -22.94
CA LYS A 241 -14.84 3.73 -22.96
C LYS A 241 -14.53 3.22 -21.55
N ARG A 242 -14.30 4.12 -20.61
CA ARG A 242 -14.09 3.78 -19.20
C ARG A 242 -15.28 3.03 -18.61
N THR A 243 -16.49 3.57 -18.81
CA THR A 243 -17.74 2.94 -18.37
C THR A 243 -17.91 1.53 -18.96
N GLN A 244 -17.62 1.37 -20.25
CA GLN A 244 -17.68 0.07 -20.93
C GLN A 244 -16.65 -0.93 -20.39
N ARG A 245 -15.42 -0.49 -20.10
CA ARG A 245 -14.39 -1.33 -19.48
C ARG A 245 -14.87 -1.86 -18.12
N ILE A 246 -15.34 -0.96 -17.25
CA ILE A 246 -15.83 -1.33 -15.92
C ILE A 246 -17.04 -2.26 -16.04
N GLN A 247 -17.99 -1.94 -16.93
CA GLN A 247 -19.15 -2.80 -17.17
C GLN A 247 -18.73 -4.19 -17.67
N LYS A 248 -17.71 -4.29 -18.54
CA LYS A 248 -17.15 -5.55 -19.01
C LYS A 248 -16.61 -6.36 -17.83
N ARG A 249 -15.80 -5.73 -16.96
CA ARG A 249 -15.27 -6.34 -15.74
C ARG A 249 -16.37 -6.91 -14.84
N LEU A 250 -17.44 -6.15 -14.62
CA LEU A 250 -18.58 -6.59 -13.79
C LEU A 250 -19.39 -7.70 -14.44
N ASN A 251 -19.56 -7.66 -15.76
CA ASN A 251 -20.22 -8.75 -16.50
C ASN A 251 -19.39 -10.05 -16.51
N GLN A 252 -18.06 -9.95 -16.39
CA GLN A 252 -17.14 -11.09 -16.22
C GLN A 252 -17.07 -11.56 -14.77
N THR A 253 -17.58 -10.82 -13.79
CA THR A 253 -17.57 -11.25 -12.39
C THR A 253 -18.98 -11.27 -11.79
N PRO A 254 -19.97 -11.97 -12.41
CA PRO A 254 -21.29 -12.08 -11.81
C PRO A 254 -21.21 -12.73 -10.43
N PHE A 255 -21.79 -12.05 -9.44
CA PHE A 255 -21.92 -12.53 -8.08
C PHE A 255 -23.28 -12.10 -7.52
N LYS A 256 -23.99 -13.03 -6.89
CA LYS A 256 -25.27 -12.78 -6.24
C LYS A 256 -25.43 -13.70 -5.04
N SER A 257 -25.92 -13.17 -3.93
CA SER A 257 -26.16 -13.94 -2.71
C SER A 257 -27.44 -13.53 -2.00
N ASN A 258 -27.75 -14.20 -0.89
CA ASN A 258 -28.77 -13.76 0.05
C ASN A 258 -28.32 -12.58 0.94
N SER A 259 -27.13 -11.98 0.69
CA SER A 259 -26.61 -10.79 1.37
C SER A 259 -26.36 -9.66 0.36
N PRO A 260 -27.30 -8.70 0.22
CA PRO A 260 -27.12 -7.55 -0.68
C PRO A 260 -25.88 -6.71 -0.39
N GLN A 261 -25.45 -6.67 0.88
CA GLN A 261 -24.22 -6.01 1.31
C GLN A 261 -23.00 -6.72 0.74
N LEU A 262 -22.95 -8.06 0.86
CA LEU A 262 -21.86 -8.84 0.28
C LEU A 262 -21.82 -8.67 -1.24
N ASP A 263 -22.98 -8.74 -1.91
CA ASP A 263 -23.08 -8.53 -3.35
C ASP A 263 -22.46 -7.18 -3.75
N SER A 264 -22.85 -6.11 -3.05
CA SER A 264 -22.34 -4.77 -3.33
C SER A 264 -20.83 -4.66 -3.08
N ALA A 265 -20.33 -5.25 -2.00
CA ALA A 265 -18.92 -5.21 -1.65
C ALA A 265 -18.05 -5.97 -2.67
N VAL A 266 -18.49 -7.14 -3.14
CA VAL A 266 -17.76 -7.95 -4.15
C VAL A 266 -17.69 -7.21 -5.48
N ILE A 267 -18.79 -6.60 -5.92
CA ILE A 267 -18.84 -5.81 -7.15
C ILE A 267 -17.89 -4.59 -7.05
N TRP A 268 -17.90 -3.88 -5.91
CA TRP A 268 -16.95 -2.79 -5.66
C TRP A 268 -15.50 -3.28 -5.64
N ALA A 269 -15.22 -4.39 -4.95
CA ALA A 269 -13.88 -4.95 -4.86
C ALA A 269 -13.32 -5.32 -6.24
N HIS A 270 -14.11 -5.94 -7.12
CA HIS A 270 -13.67 -6.23 -8.49
C HIS A 270 -13.41 -4.97 -9.32
N ALA A 271 -14.19 -3.90 -9.12
CA ALA A 271 -14.03 -2.65 -9.85
C ALA A 271 -12.80 -1.85 -9.37
N SER A 272 -12.58 -1.77 -8.06
CA SER A 272 -11.41 -1.14 -7.46
C SER A 272 -10.14 -1.92 -7.77
N MET A 273 -10.20 -3.25 -7.77
CA MET A 273 -9.07 -4.09 -8.18
C MET A 273 -8.69 -3.87 -9.65
N ASP A 274 -9.68 -3.78 -10.56
CA ASP A 274 -9.40 -3.42 -11.96
C ASP A 274 -8.74 -2.03 -12.07
N ALA A 275 -9.09 -1.08 -11.20
CA ALA A 275 -8.41 0.22 -11.19
C ALA A 275 -6.91 0.11 -10.84
N LEU A 276 -6.48 -0.83 -10.00
CA LEU A 276 -5.08 -0.98 -9.61
C LEU A 276 -4.22 -1.75 -10.64
N ILE A 277 -4.85 -2.37 -11.64
CA ILE A 277 -4.14 -3.02 -12.75
C ILE A 277 -3.76 -1.95 -13.78
N MET A 278 -2.46 -1.71 -13.97
CA MET A 278 -1.92 -0.60 -14.77
C MET A 278 -1.01 -1.08 -15.91
N GLN A 279 -0.67 -0.18 -16.84
CA GLN A 279 0.15 -0.49 -18.02
C GLN A 279 1.48 0.28 -18.07
N GLN A 280 1.94 0.84 -16.95
CA GLN A 280 3.13 1.67 -16.86
C GLN A 280 4.40 1.02 -17.47
N MET A 281 4.57 -0.31 -17.31
CA MET A 281 5.72 -1.07 -17.82
C MET A 281 5.32 -2.39 -18.52
N GLY A 282 4.29 -2.37 -19.37
CA GLY A 282 3.84 -3.53 -20.15
C GLY A 282 2.68 -4.32 -19.51
N GLY A 283 2.43 -4.12 -18.21
CA GLY A 283 1.32 -4.68 -17.45
C GLY A 283 1.78 -5.06 -16.04
N GLY A 284 1.08 -4.57 -15.03
CA GLY A 284 1.37 -4.87 -13.62
C GLY A 284 0.27 -4.33 -12.71
N ILE A 285 0.45 -4.54 -11.41
CA ILE A 285 -0.51 -4.13 -10.38
C ILE A 285 0.18 -3.11 -9.46
N TYR A 286 -0.39 -1.92 -9.34
CA TYR A 286 0.06 -0.97 -8.32
C TYR A 286 -0.15 -1.55 -6.93
N ALA A 287 0.86 -1.47 -6.07
CA ALA A 287 0.77 -2.00 -4.71
C ALA A 287 -0.29 -1.27 -3.88
N GLY A 288 -0.36 0.07 -3.98
CA GLY A 288 -1.41 0.81 -3.30
C GLY A 288 -1.30 2.31 -3.45
N LEU A 289 -2.43 3.01 -3.43
CA LEU A 289 -2.46 4.47 -3.55
C LEU A 289 -2.73 5.11 -2.19
N PRO A 290 -2.08 6.26 -1.89
CA PRO A 290 -1.38 7.11 -2.86
C PRO A 290 0.13 6.91 -2.99
N TRP A 291 0.79 6.11 -2.14
CA TRP A 291 2.26 6.12 -2.04
C TRP A 291 2.99 5.16 -2.97
N PHE A 292 2.36 4.05 -3.35
CA PHE A 292 2.99 2.97 -4.12
C PHE A 292 2.30 2.83 -5.49
N ASP A 293 2.45 3.86 -6.32
CA ASP A 293 1.97 3.94 -7.72
C ASP A 293 2.95 3.28 -8.71
N GLU A 294 3.57 2.18 -8.28
CA GLU A 294 4.52 1.36 -9.02
C GLU A 294 4.32 -0.14 -8.76
N PHE A 295 5.05 -0.99 -9.48
CA PHE A 295 4.92 -2.44 -9.36
C PHE A 295 5.92 -2.99 -8.35
N TRP A 296 5.39 -3.62 -7.30
CA TRP A 296 6.17 -4.36 -6.31
C TRP A 296 5.95 -5.86 -6.51
N GLY A 297 7.02 -6.62 -6.76
CA GLY A 297 6.93 -8.04 -7.10
C GLY A 297 6.24 -8.86 -6.01
N ARG A 298 6.56 -8.63 -4.73
CA ARG A 298 5.88 -9.27 -3.60
C ARG A 298 4.38 -9.01 -3.63
N ASP A 299 3.97 -7.74 -3.56
CA ASP A 299 2.58 -7.32 -3.54
C ASP A 299 1.81 -7.80 -4.77
N GLU A 300 2.43 -7.71 -5.95
CA GLU A 300 1.81 -8.10 -7.21
C GLU A 300 1.46 -9.58 -7.22
N PHE A 301 2.39 -10.45 -6.82
CA PHE A 301 2.18 -11.89 -6.85
C PHE A 301 1.28 -12.40 -5.71
N ILE A 302 1.25 -11.72 -4.56
CA ILE A 302 0.22 -11.99 -3.53
C ILE A 302 -1.16 -11.57 -4.04
N THR A 303 -1.26 -10.43 -4.73
CA THR A 303 -2.52 -9.92 -5.29
C THR A 303 -3.03 -10.74 -6.47
N PHE A 304 -2.11 -11.37 -7.22
CA PHE A 304 -2.35 -11.97 -8.53
C PHE A 304 -3.58 -12.89 -8.62
N PRO A 305 -3.81 -13.85 -7.69
CA PRO A 305 -4.99 -14.70 -7.75
C PRO A 305 -6.32 -13.92 -7.71
N GLY A 306 -6.43 -12.96 -6.77
CA GLY A 306 -7.62 -12.15 -6.58
C GLY A 306 -7.84 -11.12 -7.68
N ALA A 307 -6.76 -10.62 -8.28
CA ALA A 307 -6.84 -9.63 -9.36
C ALA A 307 -7.23 -10.23 -10.71
N VAL A 308 -6.58 -11.33 -11.11
CA VAL A 308 -6.66 -11.81 -12.50
C VAL A 308 -7.15 -13.24 -12.63
N LEU A 309 -6.88 -14.14 -11.68
CA LEU A 309 -7.29 -15.55 -11.82
C LEU A 309 -8.78 -15.77 -11.53
N VAL A 310 -9.26 -15.35 -10.35
CA VAL A 310 -10.67 -15.56 -9.96
C VAL A 310 -11.66 -14.82 -10.86
N SER A 311 -11.18 -13.81 -11.57
CA SER A 311 -11.95 -13.03 -12.54
C SER A 311 -11.84 -13.50 -14.00
N GLY A 312 -11.03 -14.53 -14.27
CA GLY A 312 -10.85 -15.08 -15.62
C GLY A 312 -10.04 -14.20 -16.58
N GLU A 313 -9.26 -13.23 -16.08
CA GLU A 313 -8.41 -12.35 -16.90
C GLU A 313 -7.09 -13.04 -17.28
N PHE A 314 -7.14 -14.26 -17.81
CA PHE A 314 -5.95 -15.09 -18.07
C PHE A 314 -4.97 -14.45 -19.06
N GLU A 315 -5.45 -13.75 -20.09
CA GLU A 315 -4.56 -13.04 -21.02
C GLU A 315 -3.84 -11.85 -20.37
N LEU A 316 -4.47 -11.20 -19.40
CA LEU A 316 -3.79 -10.18 -18.60
C LEU A 316 -2.82 -10.82 -17.60
N ALA A 317 -3.21 -11.90 -16.94
CA ALA A 317 -2.36 -12.69 -16.03
C ALA A 317 -1.05 -13.10 -16.72
N LYS A 318 -1.15 -13.69 -17.92
CA LYS A 318 -0.01 -14.03 -18.79
C LYS A 318 0.86 -12.82 -19.11
N ARG A 319 0.26 -11.67 -19.47
CA ARG A 319 1.03 -10.45 -19.76
C ARG A 319 1.82 -9.95 -18.57
N ILE A 320 1.22 -9.96 -17.38
CA ILE A 320 1.85 -9.56 -16.12
C ILE A 320 3.06 -10.46 -15.82
N LEU A 321 2.87 -11.79 -15.82
CA LEU A 321 3.96 -12.75 -15.60
C LEU A 321 5.10 -12.60 -16.63
N LYS A 322 4.77 -12.36 -17.91
CA LYS A 322 5.75 -12.11 -18.97
C LYS A 322 6.50 -10.78 -18.78
N ALA A 323 5.81 -9.73 -18.33
CA ALA A 323 6.42 -8.43 -18.09
C ALA A 323 7.46 -8.54 -16.98
N PHE A 324 7.10 -9.11 -15.84
CA PHE A 324 8.02 -9.32 -14.72
C PHE A 324 9.14 -10.31 -15.01
N GLY A 325 8.84 -11.41 -15.71
CA GLY A 325 9.85 -12.39 -16.09
C GLY A 325 10.98 -11.82 -16.97
N LYS A 326 10.72 -10.75 -17.74
CA LYS A 326 11.74 -10.03 -18.53
C LYS A 326 12.70 -9.23 -17.67
N PHE A 327 12.28 -8.84 -16.47
CA PHE A 327 13.13 -8.13 -15.51
C PHE A 327 13.90 -9.09 -14.60
N GLN A 328 13.89 -10.40 -14.85
CA GLN A 328 14.71 -11.34 -14.07
C GLN A 328 16.20 -10.98 -14.21
N ASP A 329 16.98 -11.08 -13.14
CA ASP A 329 18.43 -10.89 -13.21
C ASP A 329 19.08 -12.01 -14.05
N HIS A 330 19.74 -11.63 -15.13
CA HIS A 330 20.40 -12.51 -16.09
C HIS A 330 21.90 -12.66 -15.85
N ASP A 331 22.52 -11.83 -15.00
CA ASP A 331 23.98 -11.80 -14.85
C ASP A 331 24.46 -12.93 -13.92
N PRO A 332 25.18 -13.95 -14.42
CA PRO A 332 25.68 -15.04 -13.59
C PRO A 332 26.72 -14.61 -12.55
N ALA A 333 27.30 -13.41 -12.64
CA ALA A 333 28.19 -12.85 -11.63
C ALA A 333 27.43 -12.15 -10.50
N SER A 334 26.16 -11.77 -10.73
CA SER A 334 25.33 -11.09 -9.75
C SER A 334 24.95 -11.99 -8.57
N ARG A 335 24.95 -11.42 -7.36
CA ARG A 335 24.44 -12.08 -6.15
C ARG A 335 22.93 -12.38 -6.27
N THR A 336 22.21 -11.57 -7.03
CA THR A 336 20.76 -11.70 -7.26
C THR A 336 20.41 -12.47 -8.53
N TYR A 337 21.39 -13.14 -9.17
CA TYR A 337 21.15 -13.95 -10.37
C TYR A 337 19.89 -14.82 -10.26
N GLY A 338 19.00 -14.71 -11.25
CA GLY A 338 17.74 -15.46 -11.30
C GLY A 338 16.58 -14.88 -10.47
N ARG A 339 16.77 -13.81 -9.69
CA ARG A 339 15.67 -13.13 -9.00
C ARG A 339 14.87 -12.27 -9.97
N VAL A 340 13.55 -12.24 -9.80
CA VAL A 340 12.69 -11.16 -10.33
C VAL A 340 12.75 -9.97 -9.36
N PRO A 341 12.49 -8.73 -9.82
CA PRO A 341 12.68 -7.56 -8.97
C PRO A 341 11.65 -7.47 -7.85
N ASN A 342 12.06 -6.87 -6.74
CA ASN A 342 11.15 -6.44 -5.68
C ASN A 342 10.32 -5.23 -6.11
N ARG A 343 10.94 -4.27 -6.81
CA ARG A 343 10.24 -3.10 -7.35
C ARG A 343 10.73 -2.83 -8.76
N ALA A 344 9.78 -2.61 -9.66
CA ALA A 344 10.00 -2.19 -11.02
C ALA A 344 9.24 -0.88 -11.27
N GLN A 345 9.98 0.17 -11.62
CA GLN A 345 9.42 1.45 -12.05
C GLN A 345 10.19 1.97 -13.27
N PRO A 346 9.65 2.94 -14.05
CA PRO A 346 10.28 3.37 -15.29
C PRO A 346 11.72 3.89 -15.16
N THR A 347 12.12 4.34 -13.98
CA THR A 347 13.44 4.93 -13.70
C THR A 347 14.41 3.95 -13.07
N ASP A 348 13.96 2.87 -12.43
CA ASP A 348 14.80 2.00 -11.62
C ASP A 348 14.17 0.62 -11.36
N ILE A 349 15.03 -0.39 -11.14
CA ILE A 349 14.67 -1.78 -10.84
C ILE A 349 15.55 -2.27 -9.68
N ILE A 350 14.93 -2.74 -8.60
CA ILE A 350 15.64 -3.23 -7.40
C ILE A 350 15.27 -4.70 -7.08
N TYR A 351 16.23 -5.47 -6.57
CA TYR A 351 16.11 -6.92 -6.30
C TYR A 351 16.25 -7.29 -4.81
N ASN A 352 15.98 -6.34 -3.92
CA ASN A 352 16.07 -6.48 -2.45
C ASN A 352 14.85 -7.24 -1.87
N THR A 353 14.58 -8.43 -2.38
CA THR A 353 13.52 -9.33 -1.89
C THR A 353 14.02 -10.76 -1.93
N THR A 354 13.65 -11.54 -0.91
CA THR A 354 13.84 -12.99 -0.95
C THR A 354 12.55 -13.77 -1.27
N ASP A 355 11.38 -13.24 -0.92
CA ASP A 355 10.06 -13.88 -1.19
C ASP A 355 9.49 -13.62 -2.59
N GLY A 356 9.80 -12.49 -3.23
CA GLY A 356 9.18 -12.09 -4.50
C GLY A 356 9.37 -13.10 -5.63
N THR A 357 10.53 -13.74 -5.72
CA THR A 357 10.81 -14.75 -6.75
C THR A 357 10.10 -16.08 -6.50
N PRO A 358 10.12 -16.64 -5.27
CA PRO A 358 9.25 -17.76 -4.93
C PRO A 358 7.75 -17.51 -5.21
N TRP A 359 7.23 -16.32 -4.86
CA TRP A 359 5.85 -15.93 -5.18
C TRP A 359 5.61 -15.93 -6.69
N PHE A 360 6.49 -15.31 -7.48
CA PHE A 360 6.39 -15.36 -8.94
C PHE A 360 6.27 -16.79 -9.49
N VAL A 361 7.13 -17.71 -9.05
CA VAL A 361 7.10 -19.11 -9.51
C VAL A 361 5.81 -19.81 -9.08
N ARG A 362 5.32 -19.53 -7.86
CA ARG A 362 4.01 -20.01 -7.38
C ARG A 362 2.89 -19.53 -8.30
N GLU A 363 2.85 -18.25 -8.67
CA GLU A 363 1.79 -17.68 -9.51
C GLU A 363 1.84 -18.15 -10.96
N VAL A 364 3.01 -18.50 -11.50
CA VAL A 364 3.10 -19.19 -12.79
C VAL A 364 2.38 -20.54 -12.74
N TRP A 365 2.53 -21.27 -11.64
CA TRP A 365 1.81 -22.53 -11.44
C TRP A 365 0.31 -22.31 -11.21
N ASP A 366 -0.09 -21.31 -10.42
CA ASP A 366 -1.51 -21.03 -10.20
C ASP A 366 -2.20 -20.57 -11.50
N TYR A 367 -1.53 -19.73 -12.29
CA TYR A 367 -1.98 -19.41 -13.66
C TYR A 367 -2.18 -20.67 -14.50
N TYR A 368 -1.24 -21.60 -14.51
CA TYR A 368 -1.34 -22.84 -15.27
C TYR A 368 -2.50 -23.72 -14.77
N ARG A 369 -2.68 -23.86 -13.45
CA ARG A 369 -3.79 -24.61 -12.84
C ARG A 369 -5.16 -24.08 -13.28
N TYR A 370 -5.29 -22.76 -13.41
CA TYR A 370 -6.53 -22.12 -13.83
C TYR A 370 -6.72 -22.13 -15.35
N SER A 371 -5.69 -21.82 -16.13
CA SER A 371 -5.81 -21.60 -17.58
C SER A 371 -5.65 -22.87 -18.40
N GLY A 372 -4.87 -23.84 -17.92
CA GLY A 372 -4.43 -25.00 -18.72
C GLY A 372 -3.38 -24.65 -19.80
N ASP A 373 -2.82 -23.44 -19.79
CA ASP A 373 -1.96 -22.94 -20.86
C ASP A 373 -0.55 -23.55 -20.84
N GLY A 374 -0.41 -24.72 -21.45
CA GLY A 374 0.86 -25.44 -21.56
C GLY A 374 1.87 -24.79 -22.50
N GLU A 375 1.43 -23.97 -23.46
CA GLU A 375 2.34 -23.24 -24.36
C GLU A 375 3.08 -22.14 -23.60
N PHE A 376 2.35 -21.35 -22.80
CA PHE A 376 3.00 -20.37 -21.93
C PHE A 376 3.90 -21.03 -20.88
N LEU A 377 3.49 -22.17 -20.32
CA LEU A 377 4.31 -22.91 -19.36
C LEU A 377 5.66 -23.33 -19.96
N GLU A 378 5.69 -23.70 -21.25
CA GLU A 378 6.95 -23.94 -21.97
C GLU A 378 7.74 -22.65 -22.18
N GLU A 379 7.09 -21.57 -22.61
CA GLU A 379 7.74 -20.28 -22.85
C GLU A 379 8.47 -19.77 -21.60
N ILE A 380 7.84 -19.88 -20.42
CA ILE A 380 8.35 -19.33 -19.17
C ILE A 380 9.29 -20.27 -18.41
N TYR A 381 9.37 -21.56 -18.79
CA TYR A 381 10.20 -22.56 -18.11
C TYR A 381 11.68 -22.15 -17.94
N PRO A 382 12.36 -21.53 -18.93
CA PRO A 382 13.74 -21.05 -18.74
C PRO A 382 13.89 -20.04 -17.59
N THR A 383 12.90 -19.17 -17.39
CA THR A 383 12.87 -18.20 -16.28
C THR A 383 12.75 -18.91 -14.93
N ILE A 384 11.87 -19.91 -14.82
CA ILE A 384 11.70 -20.72 -13.60
C ILE A 384 12.98 -21.51 -13.28
N LYS A 385 13.56 -22.15 -14.29
CA LYS A 385 14.81 -22.91 -14.14
C LYS A 385 15.95 -22.02 -13.64
N ARG A 386 16.06 -20.80 -14.17
CA ARG A 386 17.07 -19.83 -13.70
C ARG A 386 16.81 -19.38 -12.27
N ALA A 387 15.57 -19.11 -11.89
CA ALA A 387 15.21 -18.73 -10.52
C ALA A 387 15.67 -19.78 -9.51
N ALA A 388 15.40 -21.07 -9.79
CA ALA A 388 15.87 -22.17 -8.94
C ALA A 388 17.40 -22.29 -8.94
N ILE A 389 18.08 -22.19 -10.08
CA ILE A 389 19.55 -22.26 -10.14
C ILE A 389 20.20 -21.12 -9.34
N GLY A 390 19.70 -19.90 -9.48
CA GLY A 390 20.17 -18.72 -8.76
C GLY A 390 20.02 -18.85 -7.26
N ALA A 391 18.83 -19.26 -6.79
CA ALA A 391 18.58 -19.53 -5.38
C ALA A 391 19.55 -20.59 -4.83
N ILE A 392 19.67 -21.75 -5.50
CA ILE A 392 20.54 -22.86 -5.09
C ILE A 392 22.00 -22.42 -4.97
N ARG A 393 22.49 -21.61 -5.92
CA ARG A 393 23.89 -21.22 -5.97
C ARG A 393 24.25 -20.20 -4.88
N ASN A 394 23.37 -19.24 -4.63
CA ASN A 394 23.72 -18.02 -3.90
C ASN A 394 23.10 -17.94 -2.50
N TRP A 395 22.03 -18.68 -2.22
CA TRP A 395 21.18 -18.43 -1.04
C TRP A 395 20.76 -19.69 -0.28
N VAL A 396 21.00 -20.90 -0.80
CA VAL A 396 20.66 -22.14 -0.10
C VAL A 396 21.82 -22.57 0.79
N ASP A 397 21.51 -22.87 2.06
CA ASP A 397 22.49 -23.31 3.05
C ASP A 397 22.72 -24.84 3.04
N GLU A 398 23.55 -25.32 3.96
CA GLU A 398 23.85 -26.75 4.15
C GLU A 398 22.64 -27.60 4.59
N LYS A 399 21.58 -26.97 5.11
CA LYS A 399 20.32 -27.60 5.54
C LYS A 399 19.27 -27.62 4.42
N GLY A 400 19.59 -27.09 3.24
CA GLY A 400 18.67 -26.96 2.12
C GLY A 400 17.67 -25.81 2.25
N LEU A 401 17.86 -24.93 3.24
CA LEU A 401 17.00 -23.79 3.55
C LEU A 401 17.44 -22.54 2.79
N LEU A 402 16.47 -21.72 2.41
CA LEU A 402 16.72 -20.47 1.70
C LEU A 402 17.04 -19.36 2.70
N THR A 403 18.23 -18.78 2.59
CA THR A 403 18.71 -17.70 3.47
C THR A 403 18.36 -16.31 2.94
N HIS A 404 18.27 -15.35 3.84
CA HIS A 404 18.01 -13.93 3.54
C HIS A 404 18.61 -13.01 4.60
N ASP A 405 18.55 -11.69 4.36
CA ASP A 405 18.86 -10.67 5.38
C ASP A 405 17.60 -10.32 6.19
N ASP A 406 17.75 -9.71 7.37
CA ASP A 406 16.65 -9.49 8.32
C ASP A 406 15.41 -8.80 7.72
N ALA A 407 15.63 -7.78 6.88
CA ALA A 407 14.59 -6.97 6.25
C ALA A 407 14.44 -7.25 4.75
N ASP A 408 14.57 -8.53 4.35
CA ASP A 408 14.27 -9.03 3.00
C ASP A 408 12.89 -9.73 2.91
N THR A 409 12.17 -9.83 4.03
CA THR A 409 10.81 -10.39 4.12
C THR A 409 9.75 -9.31 3.98
N TRP A 410 8.45 -9.64 4.01
CA TRP A 410 7.38 -8.62 4.02
C TRP A 410 7.39 -7.72 5.27
N MET A 411 8.07 -8.13 6.34
CA MET A 411 8.27 -7.32 7.54
C MET A 411 9.57 -6.51 7.44
N ASP A 412 9.63 -5.54 6.50
CA ASP A 412 10.87 -4.90 6.03
C ASP A 412 11.11 -3.46 6.52
N ALA A 413 10.34 -2.98 7.50
CA ALA A 413 10.58 -1.68 8.11
C ALA A 413 11.99 -1.56 8.73
N ARG A 414 12.70 -0.47 8.40
CA ARG A 414 14.07 -0.17 8.89
C ARG A 414 14.09 1.19 9.58
N GLY A 415 14.96 1.32 10.58
CA GLY A 415 15.36 2.59 11.19
C GLY A 415 16.88 2.78 11.11
N PRO A 416 17.41 3.87 11.69
CA PRO A 416 18.84 4.20 11.63
C PRO A 416 19.75 3.08 12.19
N ASP A 417 19.27 2.38 13.24
CA ASP A 417 20.01 1.30 13.90
C ASP A 417 19.77 -0.09 13.28
N GLY A 418 19.01 -0.16 12.18
CA GLY A 418 18.68 -1.40 11.48
C GLY A 418 17.18 -1.75 11.47
N PRO A 419 16.81 -3.02 11.24
CA PRO A 419 15.42 -3.44 11.10
C PRO A 419 14.62 -3.32 12.41
N TRP A 420 13.37 -2.87 12.32
CA TRP A 420 12.46 -2.78 13.48
C TRP A 420 11.87 -4.14 13.88
N SER A 421 11.81 -5.07 12.94
CA SER A 421 11.35 -6.45 13.13
C SER A 421 12.36 -7.39 12.48
N PRO A 422 13.57 -7.57 13.05
CA PRO A 422 14.55 -8.51 12.51
C PRO A 422 13.97 -9.92 12.47
N ARG A 423 14.17 -10.63 11.35
CA ARG A 423 13.66 -12.00 11.14
C ARG A 423 14.77 -13.01 10.89
N GLY A 424 15.96 -12.71 11.40
CA GLY A 424 17.15 -13.52 11.22
C GLY A 424 17.46 -13.75 9.76
N ASN A 425 17.97 -14.94 9.45
CA ASN A 425 18.32 -15.32 8.09
C ASN A 425 17.50 -16.46 7.51
N ARG A 426 16.53 -16.99 8.26
CA ARG A 426 15.63 -18.05 7.81
C ARG A 426 14.24 -17.85 8.44
N ALA A 427 13.33 -17.27 7.67
CA ALA A 427 11.95 -17.04 8.06
C ALA A 427 11.01 -18.15 7.54
N VAL A 428 9.96 -18.46 8.31
CA VAL A 428 9.08 -19.61 8.08
C VAL A 428 8.30 -19.53 6.76
N ASP A 429 7.76 -18.36 6.44
CA ASP A 429 7.06 -18.02 5.20
C ASP A 429 8.00 -18.10 3.99
N ILE A 430 9.24 -17.64 4.13
CA ILE A 430 10.27 -17.80 3.09
C ILE A 430 10.54 -19.28 2.83
N GLN A 431 10.63 -20.11 3.87
CA GLN A 431 10.84 -21.54 3.69
C GLN A 431 9.63 -22.22 3.05
N GLN A 432 8.41 -21.87 3.46
CA GLN A 432 7.18 -22.41 2.85
C GLN A 432 7.10 -22.05 1.35
N LEU A 433 7.44 -20.82 1.00
CA LEU A 433 7.56 -20.37 -0.38
C LEU A 433 8.67 -21.09 -1.14
N TRP A 434 9.83 -21.31 -0.51
CA TRP A 434 10.94 -22.05 -1.12
C TRP A 434 10.58 -23.50 -1.41
N LEU A 435 9.97 -24.19 -0.46
CA LEU A 435 9.46 -25.56 -0.64
C LEU A 435 8.41 -25.61 -1.77
N THR A 436 7.56 -24.59 -1.84
CA THR A 436 6.56 -24.44 -2.91
C THR A 436 7.22 -24.21 -4.27
N GLN A 437 8.20 -23.31 -4.35
CA GLN A 437 8.98 -23.06 -5.57
C GLN A 437 9.69 -24.33 -6.05
N LEU A 438 10.37 -25.06 -5.16
CA LEU A 438 11.05 -26.31 -5.48
C LEU A 438 10.07 -27.34 -6.02
N GLU A 439 8.90 -27.49 -5.39
CA GLU A 439 7.91 -28.44 -5.87
C GLU A 439 7.33 -28.04 -7.23
N VAL A 440 6.93 -26.78 -7.41
CA VAL A 440 6.46 -26.27 -8.70
C VAL A 440 7.51 -26.49 -9.78
N THR A 441 8.78 -26.14 -9.49
CA THR A 441 9.90 -26.33 -10.42
C THR A 441 10.06 -27.81 -10.77
N ARG A 442 9.96 -28.71 -9.78
CA ARG A 442 10.01 -30.16 -10.01
C ARG A 442 8.89 -30.62 -10.93
N LYS A 443 7.64 -30.21 -10.67
CA LYS A 443 6.47 -30.59 -11.48
C LYS A 443 6.60 -30.11 -12.92
N ILE A 444 7.03 -28.86 -13.12
CA ILE A 444 7.22 -28.29 -14.45
C ILE A 444 8.38 -29.00 -15.17
N ALA A 445 9.50 -29.26 -14.50
CA ALA A 445 10.61 -30.02 -15.08
C ALA A 445 10.17 -31.44 -15.54
N LEU A 446 9.29 -32.10 -14.79
CA LEU A 446 8.69 -33.38 -15.19
C LEU A 446 7.82 -33.23 -16.44
N ILE A 447 6.92 -32.24 -16.47
CA ILE A 447 6.05 -31.94 -17.63
C ILE A 447 6.91 -31.64 -18.87
N ARG A 448 8.05 -30.98 -18.69
CA ARG A 448 9.00 -30.63 -19.76
C ARG A 448 9.99 -31.75 -20.11
N ASN A 449 9.88 -32.92 -19.49
CA ASN A 449 10.79 -34.06 -19.66
C ASN A 449 12.28 -33.73 -19.39
N ASP A 450 12.56 -32.73 -18.54
CA ASP A 450 13.91 -32.37 -18.10
C ASP A 450 14.33 -33.23 -16.89
N VAL A 451 14.54 -34.53 -17.16
CA VAL A 451 14.75 -35.56 -16.13
C VAL A 451 15.95 -35.27 -15.22
N LEU A 452 17.03 -34.70 -15.77
CA LEU A 452 18.22 -34.36 -14.98
C LEU A 452 17.93 -33.24 -13.97
N PHE A 453 17.24 -32.19 -14.42
CA PHE A 453 16.87 -31.09 -13.52
C PHE A 453 15.81 -31.52 -12.51
N TYR A 454 14.82 -32.31 -12.94
CA TYR A 454 13.83 -32.94 -12.06
C TYR A 454 14.50 -33.66 -10.88
N ASN A 455 15.44 -34.57 -11.14
CA ASN A 455 16.10 -35.37 -10.09
C ASN A 455 16.92 -34.49 -9.12
N LYS A 456 17.58 -33.44 -9.65
CA LYS A 456 18.31 -32.46 -8.83
C LYS A 456 17.37 -31.73 -7.87
N ILE A 457 16.26 -31.21 -8.39
CA ILE A 457 15.27 -30.47 -7.60
C ILE A 457 14.54 -31.38 -6.62
N ASP A 458 14.19 -32.62 -7.01
CA ASP A 458 13.54 -33.59 -6.13
C ASP A 458 14.41 -33.96 -4.91
N SER A 459 15.71 -34.18 -5.14
CA SER A 459 16.67 -34.46 -4.07
C SER A 459 16.78 -33.29 -3.09
N LEU A 460 16.88 -32.07 -3.63
CA LEU A 460 16.95 -30.85 -2.81
C LEU A 460 15.64 -30.60 -2.04
N LEU A 461 14.49 -30.82 -2.66
CA LEU A 461 13.19 -30.66 -2.00
C LEU A 461 13.04 -31.61 -0.80
N LYS A 462 13.48 -32.86 -0.92
CA LYS A 462 13.50 -33.80 0.21
C LYS A 462 14.42 -33.32 1.34
N TRP A 463 15.59 -32.81 0.99
CA TRP A 463 16.54 -32.25 1.95
C TRP A 463 15.99 -31.02 2.66
N ALA A 464 15.46 -30.06 1.90
CA ALA A 464 14.86 -28.84 2.43
C ALA A 464 13.64 -29.12 3.32
N ARG A 465 12.78 -30.07 2.96
CA ARG A 465 11.65 -30.50 3.82
C ARG A 465 12.16 -31.06 5.16
N SER A 466 13.22 -31.87 5.14
CA SER A 466 13.83 -32.38 6.38
C SER A 466 14.43 -31.26 7.23
N GLY A 467 15.17 -30.33 6.62
CA GLY A 467 15.75 -29.18 7.32
C GLY A 467 14.68 -28.29 7.93
N TYR A 468 13.59 -28.03 7.21
CA TYR A 468 12.46 -27.23 7.69
C TYR A 468 11.83 -27.86 8.93
N GLU A 469 11.41 -29.12 8.86
CA GLU A 469 10.76 -29.80 10.00
C GLU A 469 11.69 -29.93 11.21
N GLN A 470 12.97 -30.25 11.00
CA GLN A 470 13.92 -30.43 12.09
C GLN A 470 14.22 -29.13 12.85
N HIS A 471 14.27 -27.99 12.16
CA HIS A 471 14.74 -26.74 12.75
C HIS A 471 13.63 -25.75 13.12
N PHE A 472 12.50 -25.73 12.40
CA PHE A 472 11.39 -24.81 12.70
C PHE A 472 10.38 -25.37 13.68
N ARG A 473 10.32 -26.69 13.89
CA ARG A 473 9.38 -27.27 14.85
C ARG A 473 9.89 -27.14 16.27
N ASP A 474 9.12 -26.47 17.11
CA ASP A 474 9.38 -26.43 18.55
C ASP A 474 9.21 -27.84 19.15
N PRO A 475 10.26 -28.47 19.70
CA PRO A 475 10.14 -29.79 20.30
C PRO A 475 9.18 -29.82 21.50
N LYS A 476 8.95 -28.69 22.18
CA LYS A 476 8.09 -28.60 23.37
C LYS A 476 6.62 -28.41 23.01
N THR A 477 6.31 -27.38 22.23
CA THR A 477 4.91 -27.05 21.90
C THR A 477 4.43 -27.68 20.60
N GLN A 478 5.35 -28.23 19.81
CA GLN A 478 5.10 -28.73 18.46
C GLN A 478 4.50 -27.66 17.54
N ARG A 479 4.64 -26.37 17.82
CA ARG A 479 4.32 -25.28 16.87
C ARG A 479 5.53 -24.96 16.00
N LEU A 480 5.32 -24.24 14.91
CA LEU A 480 6.40 -23.66 14.11
C LEU A 480 6.89 -22.35 14.73
N PHE A 481 8.20 -22.17 14.77
CA PHE A 481 8.84 -20.86 15.04
C PHE A 481 8.64 -19.91 13.86
N ASP A 482 8.63 -18.59 14.11
CA ASP A 482 8.49 -17.60 13.04
C ASP A 482 9.73 -17.53 12.16
N HIS A 483 10.90 -17.58 12.78
CA HIS A 483 12.19 -17.58 12.10
C HIS A 483 13.29 -18.20 12.95
N LEU A 484 14.44 -18.42 12.33
CA LEU A 484 15.70 -18.73 12.99
C LEU A 484 16.62 -17.52 12.87
N ASN A 485 17.29 -17.19 13.97
CA ASN A 485 18.33 -16.17 14.01
C ASN A 485 19.58 -16.65 13.26
N THR A 486 20.50 -15.73 12.99
CA THR A 486 21.73 -16.02 12.25
C THR A 486 22.60 -17.09 12.94
N ASP A 487 22.56 -17.16 14.27
CA ASP A 487 23.25 -18.19 15.08
C ASP A 487 22.51 -19.55 15.12
N GLY A 488 21.33 -19.64 14.48
CA GLY A 488 20.49 -20.82 14.45
C GLY A 488 19.55 -20.97 15.65
N SER A 489 19.53 -20.03 16.58
CA SER A 489 18.54 -20.01 17.67
C SER A 489 17.14 -19.71 17.14
N PRO A 490 16.08 -20.33 17.69
CA PRO A 490 14.72 -20.09 17.25
C PRO A 490 14.14 -18.80 17.83
N ASP A 491 13.31 -18.13 17.03
CA ASP A 491 12.45 -17.07 17.52
C ASP A 491 11.29 -17.62 18.36
N LEU A 492 11.03 -16.97 19.48
CA LEU A 492 9.94 -17.34 20.40
C LEU A 492 8.72 -16.44 20.27
N GLN A 493 8.81 -15.33 19.52
CA GLN A 493 7.68 -14.44 19.31
C GLN A 493 6.51 -15.19 18.66
N ILE A 494 5.32 -14.61 18.82
CA ILE A 494 4.09 -15.13 18.20
C ILE A 494 3.68 -14.13 17.12
N ARG A 495 3.85 -14.56 15.87
CA ARG A 495 3.59 -13.80 14.64
C ARG A 495 2.77 -14.65 13.67
N PRO A 496 2.08 -14.05 12.69
CA PRO A 496 1.16 -14.78 11.82
C PRO A 496 1.84 -15.54 10.66
N ASN A 497 3.14 -15.35 10.44
CA ASN A 497 3.81 -15.66 9.17
C ASN A 497 3.74 -17.14 8.74
N ALA A 498 3.72 -18.07 9.70
CA ALA A 498 3.60 -19.51 9.42
C ALA A 498 2.30 -19.91 8.72
N LEU A 499 1.31 -19.02 8.62
CA LEU A 499 0.02 -19.23 7.96
C LEU A 499 -0.21 -18.31 6.76
N LEU A 500 0.76 -17.47 6.38
CA LEU A 500 0.59 -16.46 5.33
C LEU A 500 0.85 -16.97 3.91
N VAL A 501 1.26 -18.24 3.76
CA VAL A 501 1.48 -18.88 2.45
C VAL A 501 0.41 -19.95 2.23
N PRO A 502 -0.69 -19.66 1.51
CA PRO A 502 -1.72 -20.66 1.26
C PRO A 502 -1.20 -21.83 0.43
N PRO A 503 -1.45 -23.08 0.85
CA PRO A 503 -1.18 -24.28 0.08
C PRO A 503 -1.75 -24.21 -1.34
N ILE A 504 -0.92 -24.51 -2.34
CA ILE A 504 -1.36 -24.61 -3.75
C ILE A 504 -1.32 -26.04 -4.29
N LEU A 505 -0.76 -26.97 -3.51
CA LEU A 505 -0.61 -28.37 -3.87
C LEU A 505 -1.50 -29.22 -2.96
N GLN A 506 -2.11 -30.27 -3.52
CA GLN A 506 -3.09 -31.10 -2.82
C GLN A 506 -2.51 -31.86 -1.60
N ASP A 507 -1.19 -32.05 -1.51
CA ASP A 507 -0.49 -32.74 -0.42
C ASP A 507 -0.01 -31.80 0.71
N GLN A 508 -0.18 -30.49 0.55
CA GLN A 508 0.17 -29.50 1.56
C GLN A 508 -1.00 -29.28 2.53
N SER A 509 -0.69 -29.05 3.80
CA SER A 509 -1.69 -28.78 4.84
C SER A 509 -1.17 -27.77 5.85
N TYR A 510 -2.10 -27.04 6.48
CA TYR A 510 -1.78 -26.15 7.58
C TYR A 510 -1.44 -26.92 8.86
N ASP A 511 -0.64 -26.31 9.73
CA ASP A 511 -0.33 -26.86 11.05
C ASP A 511 -1.33 -26.40 12.11
N TRP A 512 -2.07 -27.34 12.69
CA TRP A 512 -3.13 -27.03 13.66
C TRP A 512 -2.62 -26.39 14.95
N LEU A 513 -1.48 -26.83 15.49
CA LEU A 513 -0.96 -26.32 16.76
C LEU A 513 -0.45 -24.88 16.61
N THR A 514 0.17 -24.58 15.48
CA THR A 514 0.58 -23.22 15.09
C THR A 514 -0.64 -22.33 14.87
N PHE A 515 -1.67 -22.84 14.19
CA PHE A 515 -2.95 -22.14 14.05
C PHE A 515 -3.60 -21.86 15.41
N LEU A 516 -3.67 -22.85 16.30
CA LEU A 516 -4.29 -22.69 17.61
C LEU A 516 -3.56 -21.62 18.46
N ALA A 517 -2.23 -21.59 18.43
CA ALA A 517 -1.43 -20.60 19.13
C ALA A 517 -1.65 -19.18 18.57
N THR A 518 -1.53 -19.02 17.26
CA THR A 518 -1.71 -17.71 16.60
C THR A 518 -3.15 -17.20 16.68
N ALA A 519 -4.15 -18.09 16.57
CA ALA A 519 -5.56 -17.73 16.69
C ALA A 519 -5.88 -17.12 18.06
N ARG A 520 -5.32 -17.67 19.14
CA ARG A 520 -5.56 -17.20 20.51
C ARG A 520 -4.91 -15.84 20.80
N GLU A 521 -3.73 -15.60 20.25
CA GLU A 521 -2.91 -14.43 20.60
C GLU A 521 -3.05 -13.27 19.60
N LEU A 522 -3.39 -13.54 18.33
CA LEU A 522 -3.31 -12.55 17.25
C LEU A 522 -4.65 -12.18 16.61
N VAL A 523 -5.69 -13.02 16.73
CA VAL A 523 -6.87 -12.87 15.86
C VAL A 523 -7.99 -12.13 16.58
N THR A 524 -8.17 -10.86 16.22
CA THR A 524 -9.19 -9.98 16.79
C THR A 524 -10.42 -9.90 15.87
N ALA A 525 -11.49 -9.24 16.34
CA ALA A 525 -12.64 -8.94 15.50
C ALA A 525 -12.34 -7.94 14.35
N ASN A 526 -11.21 -7.22 14.43
CA ASN A 526 -10.79 -6.23 13.44
C ASN A 526 -9.71 -6.75 12.47
N GLY A 527 -9.17 -7.95 12.71
CA GLY A 527 -8.14 -8.56 11.89
C GLY A 527 -7.04 -9.23 12.71
N ILE A 528 -5.92 -9.53 12.04
CA ILE A 528 -4.81 -10.32 12.56
C ILE A 528 -3.67 -9.39 12.96
N LEU A 529 -3.30 -9.39 14.24
CA LEU A 529 -2.15 -8.65 14.77
C LEU A 529 -0.84 -9.21 14.18
N SER A 530 0.10 -8.32 13.87
CA SER A 530 1.44 -8.70 13.37
C SER A 530 2.36 -9.23 14.48
N LEU A 531 2.07 -8.94 15.74
CA LEU A 531 2.79 -9.40 16.94
C LEU A 531 1.81 -9.52 18.13
N ALA A 532 2.02 -10.49 19.01
CA ALA A 532 1.18 -10.69 20.18
C ALA A 532 1.28 -9.52 21.18
N GLN A 533 0.16 -9.19 21.84
CA GLN A 533 0.06 -8.08 22.80
C GLN A 533 0.96 -8.27 24.04
N SER A 534 1.33 -9.52 24.35
CA SER A 534 2.19 -9.87 25.48
C SER A 534 3.68 -9.64 25.21
N ASP A 535 4.06 -9.35 23.97
CA ASP A 535 5.44 -9.09 23.59
C ASP A 535 5.87 -7.66 24.00
N GLN A 536 7.13 -7.51 24.43
CA GLN A 536 7.68 -6.22 24.84
C GLN A 536 7.76 -5.22 23.68
N ASN A 537 7.94 -5.71 22.45
CA ASN A 537 7.99 -4.88 21.26
C ASN A 537 6.60 -4.59 20.68
N PHE A 538 5.50 -4.91 21.37
CA PHE A 538 4.16 -4.64 20.85
C PHE A 538 3.84 -3.15 20.79
N HIS A 539 3.44 -2.67 19.61
CA HIS A 539 3.03 -1.30 19.30
C HIS A 539 1.55 -1.27 18.91
N PRO A 540 0.67 -0.67 19.74
CA PRO A 540 -0.77 -0.74 19.51
C PRO A 540 -1.30 0.22 18.44
N TYR A 541 -0.57 1.29 18.13
CA TYR A 541 -0.97 2.32 17.18
C TYR A 541 0.08 2.45 16.09
N HIS A 542 -0.34 2.48 14.82
CA HIS A 542 0.57 2.64 13.69
C HIS A 542 1.26 4.01 13.73
N GLN A 543 0.55 5.04 14.17
CA GLN A 543 1.12 6.37 14.41
C GLN A 543 0.85 6.78 15.85
N ALA A 544 1.93 6.97 16.63
CA ALA A 544 1.90 7.56 17.97
C ALA A 544 3.03 8.59 18.13
N PRO A 545 2.88 9.78 17.51
CA PRO A 545 3.89 10.84 17.55
C PRO A 545 4.32 11.16 18.99
N GLY A 546 5.63 11.36 19.18
CA GLY A 546 6.24 11.60 20.49
C GLY A 546 6.52 10.35 21.33
N LEU A 547 5.99 9.18 20.96
CA LEU A 547 6.31 7.91 21.63
C LEU A 547 7.28 7.07 20.81
N TYR A 548 7.00 6.91 19.51
CA TYR A 548 7.82 6.15 18.57
C TYR A 548 7.52 6.55 17.12
N VAL A 549 8.45 6.22 16.21
CA VAL A 549 8.27 6.42 14.76
C VAL A 549 7.31 5.37 14.17
N LYS A 550 6.60 5.72 13.09
CA LYS A 550 5.62 4.82 12.44
C LYS A 550 6.21 3.44 12.10
N ASP A 551 7.48 3.42 11.65
CA ASP A 551 8.16 2.21 11.18
C ASP A 551 8.43 1.21 12.31
N ALA A 552 8.57 1.68 13.56
CA ALA A 552 8.70 0.83 14.73
C ALA A 552 7.44 -0.01 14.97
N ALA A 553 6.26 0.54 14.65
CA ALA A 553 4.98 -0.13 14.78
C ALA A 553 4.60 -0.98 13.56
N TYR A 554 5.19 -0.71 12.40
CA TYR A 554 4.74 -1.21 11.09
C TYR A 554 4.51 -2.72 11.05
N HIS A 555 5.36 -3.50 11.70
CA HIS A 555 5.21 -4.97 11.79
C HIS A 555 5.24 -5.51 13.21
N ASN A 556 5.05 -4.67 14.22
CA ASN A 556 5.22 -5.04 15.63
C ASN A 556 3.93 -4.87 16.44
N GLY A 557 2.77 -5.22 15.89
CA GLY A 557 1.52 -5.30 16.64
C GLY A 557 0.30 -4.88 15.84
N ILE A 558 0.44 -3.91 14.95
CA ILE A 558 -0.66 -3.39 14.14
C ILE A 558 -1.25 -4.47 13.21
N ILE A 559 -2.46 -4.21 12.72
CA ILE A 559 -3.20 -5.16 11.88
C ILE A 559 -2.91 -4.86 10.41
N TRP A 560 -2.46 -5.88 9.68
CA TRP A 560 -2.34 -5.85 8.23
C TRP A 560 -3.57 -6.49 7.59
N MET A 561 -4.24 -5.77 6.69
CA MET A 561 -5.52 -6.25 6.14
C MET A 561 -5.35 -7.51 5.27
N TRP A 562 -4.23 -7.64 4.54
CA TRP A 562 -3.98 -8.81 3.68
C TRP A 562 -3.78 -10.11 4.46
N ASN A 563 -3.22 -10.05 5.69
CA ASN A 563 -3.02 -11.23 6.55
C ASN A 563 -4.33 -12.00 6.79
N ALA A 564 -5.47 -11.33 6.67
CA ALA A 564 -6.78 -11.93 6.83
C ALA A 564 -7.06 -13.03 5.81
N GLY A 565 -6.69 -12.85 4.54
CA GLY A 565 -6.94 -13.84 3.49
C GLY A 565 -6.31 -15.21 3.77
N PRO A 566 -4.97 -15.31 3.84
CA PRO A 566 -4.30 -16.60 4.00
C PRO A 566 -4.55 -17.21 5.37
N TRP A 567 -4.71 -16.39 6.42
CA TRP A 567 -5.11 -16.88 7.74
C TRP A 567 -6.53 -17.48 7.73
N MET A 568 -7.48 -16.83 7.04
CA MET A 568 -8.84 -17.37 6.89
C MET A 568 -8.86 -18.68 6.12
N SER A 569 -7.99 -18.85 5.11
CA SER A 569 -7.82 -20.14 4.42
C SER A 569 -7.51 -21.26 5.43
N ALA A 570 -6.56 -21.05 6.35
CA ALA A 570 -6.25 -22.00 7.43
C ALA A 570 -7.45 -22.21 8.38
N ALA A 571 -8.13 -21.14 8.76
CA ALA A 571 -9.29 -21.20 9.64
C ALA A 571 -10.44 -22.04 9.05
N LEU A 572 -10.69 -21.89 7.75
CA LEU A 572 -11.72 -22.64 7.03
C LEU A 572 -11.37 -24.13 6.92
N ASP A 573 -10.10 -24.45 6.68
CA ASP A 573 -9.57 -25.82 6.66
C ASP A 573 -9.66 -26.52 8.02
N PHE A 574 -9.62 -25.75 9.12
CA PHE A 574 -9.80 -26.26 10.48
C PHE A 574 -11.23 -26.12 11.03
N GLY A 575 -12.22 -25.76 10.22
CA GLY A 575 -13.61 -25.67 10.67
C GLY A 575 -13.94 -24.45 11.55
N GLN A 576 -13.06 -23.45 11.62
CA GLN A 576 -13.25 -22.22 12.40
C GLN A 576 -14.07 -21.17 11.63
N TRP A 577 -15.18 -21.60 11.02
CA TRP A 577 -15.96 -20.79 10.07
C TRP A 577 -16.57 -19.53 10.68
N LYS A 578 -16.92 -19.56 11.97
CA LYS A 578 -17.43 -18.38 12.69
C LYS A 578 -16.35 -17.30 12.84
N MET A 579 -15.11 -17.71 13.12
CA MET A 579 -13.98 -16.79 13.24
C MET A 579 -13.66 -16.16 11.89
N ALA A 580 -13.52 -16.98 10.84
CA ALA A 580 -13.33 -16.50 9.47
C ALA A 580 -14.47 -15.55 9.03
N GLY A 581 -15.73 -15.91 9.32
CA GLY A 581 -16.88 -15.08 8.98
C GLY A 581 -16.92 -13.73 9.70
N THR A 582 -16.37 -13.64 10.91
CA THR A 582 -16.28 -12.37 11.66
C THR A 582 -15.29 -11.42 10.96
N ILE A 583 -14.11 -11.93 10.62
CA ILE A 583 -13.06 -11.16 9.95
C ILE A 583 -13.50 -10.76 8.54
N PHE A 584 -14.03 -11.71 7.76
CA PHE A 584 -14.53 -11.44 6.41
C PHE A 584 -15.64 -10.39 6.42
N SER A 585 -16.58 -10.47 7.37
CA SER A 585 -17.63 -9.48 7.53
C SER A 585 -17.06 -8.10 7.89
N ASN A 586 -16.03 -8.01 8.73
CA ASN A 586 -15.35 -6.75 9.03
C ASN A 586 -14.77 -6.12 7.75
N LEU A 587 -14.06 -6.89 6.92
CA LEU A 587 -13.53 -6.43 5.64
C LEU A 587 -14.65 -5.98 4.67
N THR A 588 -15.74 -6.74 4.56
CA THR A 588 -16.92 -6.36 3.77
C THR A 588 -17.50 -5.02 4.23
N GLN A 589 -17.58 -4.77 5.55
CA GLN A 589 -18.02 -3.49 6.10
C GLN A 589 -17.05 -2.36 5.78
N GLN A 590 -15.74 -2.61 5.80
CA GLN A 590 -14.75 -1.61 5.42
C GLN A 590 -14.94 -1.17 3.95
N VAL A 591 -14.98 -2.12 3.01
CA VAL A 591 -15.19 -1.85 1.57
C VAL A 591 -16.37 -0.89 1.32
N LEU A 592 -17.48 -1.08 2.05
CA LEU A 592 -18.68 -0.28 1.84
C LEU A 592 -18.74 1.00 2.67
N HIS A 593 -18.23 1.00 3.90
CA HIS A 593 -18.61 1.99 4.92
C HIS A 593 -17.44 2.66 5.65
N ARG A 594 -16.19 2.18 5.54
CA ARG A 594 -15.03 2.76 6.25
C ARG A 594 -13.87 3.03 5.29
N GLY A 595 -13.03 4.02 5.59
CA GLY A 595 -11.92 4.40 4.71
C GLY A 595 -12.38 4.86 3.32
N ALA A 596 -11.50 4.71 2.33
CA ALA A 596 -11.79 5.03 0.94
C ALA A 596 -12.93 4.16 0.38
N ILE A 597 -13.73 4.72 -0.52
CA ILE A 597 -14.95 4.06 -1.00
C ILE A 597 -14.60 2.87 -1.91
N GLY A 598 -15.18 1.71 -1.60
CA GLY A 598 -15.15 0.52 -2.47
C GLY A 598 -13.84 -0.25 -2.43
N THR A 599 -12.98 -0.03 -1.43
CA THR A 599 -11.64 -0.61 -1.35
C THR A 599 -11.22 -0.88 0.10
N LEU A 600 -10.03 -1.43 0.31
CA LEU A 600 -9.44 -1.71 1.62
C LEU A 600 -8.15 -0.93 1.81
N ALA A 601 -7.93 -0.47 3.05
CA ALA A 601 -6.66 0.11 3.45
C ALA A 601 -5.56 -0.97 3.60
N GLU A 602 -4.33 -0.51 3.75
CA GLU A 602 -3.17 -1.38 4.00
C GLU A 602 -3.14 -1.93 5.42
N VAL A 603 -3.24 -1.04 6.41
CA VAL A 603 -3.12 -1.37 7.83
C VAL A 603 -4.19 -0.67 8.67
N SER A 604 -4.32 -1.13 9.90
CA SER A 604 -5.05 -0.42 10.94
C SER A 604 -4.32 -0.53 12.27
N ASP A 605 -4.65 0.36 13.19
CA ASP A 605 -4.21 0.21 14.58
C ASP A 605 -4.62 -1.16 15.15
N ALA A 606 -3.91 -1.65 16.16
CA ALA A 606 -4.30 -2.83 16.90
C ALA A 606 -5.40 -2.52 17.92
N TRP A 607 -5.28 -1.37 18.58
CA TRP A 607 -6.19 -0.92 19.63
C TRP A 607 -7.13 0.18 19.14
N PRO A 608 -8.34 0.27 19.71
CA PRO A 608 -9.23 1.38 19.43
C PRO A 608 -8.63 2.71 19.90
N GLN A 609 -9.01 3.78 19.20
CA GLN A 609 -8.78 5.16 19.57
C GLN A 609 -9.78 5.61 20.67
N SER A 610 -9.67 6.86 21.11
CA SER A 610 -10.55 7.44 22.13
C SER A 610 -12.04 7.46 21.76
N ASP A 611 -12.37 7.40 20.47
CA ASP A 611 -13.73 7.26 19.93
C ASP A 611 -14.25 5.81 19.92
N GLY A 612 -13.45 4.85 20.39
CA GLY A 612 -13.76 3.43 20.44
C GLY A 612 -13.57 2.69 19.12
N GLN A 613 -13.07 3.34 18.07
CA GLN A 613 -12.85 2.74 16.76
C GLN A 613 -11.36 2.50 16.50
N VAL A 614 -11.05 1.42 15.79
CA VAL A 614 -9.70 1.20 15.27
C VAL A 614 -9.47 2.11 14.06
N ARG A 615 -8.43 2.93 14.07
CA ARG A 615 -8.11 3.83 12.94
C ARG A 615 -7.49 3.04 11.79
N LEU A 616 -7.98 3.29 10.57
CA LEU A 616 -7.35 2.81 9.33
C LEU A 616 -6.17 3.72 8.98
N SER A 617 -5.11 3.14 8.45
CA SER A 617 -3.89 3.87 8.11
C SER A 617 -3.17 3.16 6.97
N GLY A 618 -2.05 3.72 6.53
CA GLY A 618 -1.34 3.15 5.40
C GLY A 618 -1.93 3.67 4.08
N THR A 619 -1.64 3.01 2.97
CA THR A 619 -2.32 3.32 1.71
C THR A 619 -3.82 3.10 1.84
N VAL A 620 -4.60 3.99 1.24
CA VAL A 620 -6.07 4.05 1.42
C VAL A 620 -6.79 3.05 0.52
N THR A 621 -6.12 2.65 -0.57
CA THR A 621 -6.53 1.55 -1.46
C THR A 621 -5.32 0.68 -1.72
N GLN A 622 -5.32 -0.52 -1.15
CA GLN A 622 -4.20 -1.43 -1.24
C GLN A 622 -4.60 -2.70 -2.03
N ALA A 623 -3.72 -3.10 -2.96
CA ALA A 623 -3.90 -4.24 -3.86
C ALA A 623 -3.88 -5.62 -3.19
N TRP A 624 -2.85 -6.00 -2.41
CA TRP A 624 -2.83 -7.30 -1.72
C TRP A 624 -4.00 -7.50 -0.76
N SER A 625 -4.49 -6.45 -0.11
CA SER A 625 -5.60 -6.52 0.85
C SER A 625 -6.89 -6.86 0.11
N LEU A 626 -7.12 -6.17 -1.00
CA LEU A 626 -8.27 -6.39 -1.85
C LEU A 626 -8.17 -7.70 -2.67
N GLY A 627 -6.95 -8.07 -3.06
CA GLY A 627 -6.61 -9.31 -3.74
C GLY A 627 -6.90 -10.51 -2.87
N GLU A 628 -6.42 -10.50 -1.64
CA GLU A 628 -6.68 -11.55 -0.65
C GLU A 628 -8.17 -11.63 -0.26
N TYR A 629 -8.88 -10.49 -0.15
CA TYR A 629 -10.33 -10.48 0.06
C TYR A 629 -11.09 -11.22 -1.06
N LEU A 630 -10.73 -10.98 -2.33
CA LEU A 630 -11.33 -11.68 -3.47
C LEU A 630 -10.85 -13.13 -3.56
N ARG A 631 -9.56 -13.40 -3.34
CA ARG A 631 -8.97 -14.73 -3.41
C ARG A 631 -9.65 -15.66 -2.41
N VAL A 632 -9.70 -15.29 -1.14
CA VAL A 632 -10.28 -16.13 -0.07
C VAL A 632 -11.78 -16.36 -0.28
N LEU A 633 -12.50 -15.37 -0.82
CA LEU A 633 -13.91 -15.55 -1.18
C LEU A 633 -14.09 -16.67 -2.22
N TYR A 634 -13.36 -16.59 -3.33
CA TYR A 634 -13.55 -17.52 -4.45
C TYR A 634 -12.88 -18.87 -4.23
N GLN A 635 -11.62 -18.90 -3.79
CA GLN A 635 -10.86 -20.13 -3.63
C GLN A 635 -11.22 -20.91 -2.37
N ASP A 636 -11.61 -20.25 -1.27
CA ASP A 636 -11.73 -20.89 0.04
C ASP A 636 -13.16 -20.90 0.59
N ILE A 637 -13.87 -19.76 0.62
CA ILE A 637 -15.25 -19.70 1.10
C ILE A 637 -16.19 -20.40 0.11
N LEU A 638 -16.14 -20.00 -1.17
CA LEU A 638 -16.89 -20.63 -2.25
C LEU A 638 -16.24 -21.95 -2.71
N GLY A 639 -14.95 -22.11 -2.46
CA GLY A 639 -14.23 -23.36 -2.69
C GLY A 639 -13.97 -23.69 -4.15
N PHE A 640 -13.91 -22.71 -5.06
CA PHE A 640 -13.67 -22.96 -6.47
C PHE A 640 -12.17 -23.16 -6.75
N ARG A 641 -11.76 -24.42 -6.97
CA ARG A 641 -10.34 -24.82 -7.04
C ARG A 641 -10.06 -25.65 -8.31
N PRO A 642 -9.65 -25.03 -9.42
CA PRO A 642 -9.27 -25.74 -10.62
C PRO A 642 -7.85 -26.33 -10.54
N LEU A 643 -7.65 -27.43 -11.26
CA LEU A 643 -6.37 -28.09 -11.47
C LEU A 643 -6.30 -28.62 -12.90
N ALA A 644 -5.50 -27.98 -13.74
CA ALA A 644 -5.26 -28.44 -15.10
C ALA A 644 -4.45 -29.75 -15.10
N GLY A 645 -4.89 -30.72 -15.90
CA GLY A 645 -4.28 -32.07 -15.98
C GLY A 645 -3.11 -32.18 -16.96
N GLY A 646 -2.80 -31.11 -17.68
CA GLY A 646 -1.62 -31.00 -18.53
C GLY A 646 -1.54 -31.97 -19.70
N GLY A 647 -2.69 -32.36 -20.24
CA GLY A 647 -2.82 -33.22 -21.43
C GLY A 647 -2.54 -34.71 -21.19
N GLN A 648 -1.89 -35.08 -20.08
CA GLN A 648 -1.71 -36.48 -19.66
C GLN A 648 -2.74 -36.95 -18.63
N GLN A 649 -3.33 -36.02 -17.86
CA GLN A 649 -4.43 -36.25 -16.95
C GLN A 649 -5.63 -35.39 -17.36
N PRO A 650 -6.87 -35.79 -17.00
CA PRO A 650 -8.03 -34.94 -17.22
C PRO A 650 -7.97 -33.71 -16.32
N ASP A 651 -8.52 -32.59 -16.79
CA ASP A 651 -8.69 -31.40 -15.96
C ASP A 651 -9.67 -31.69 -14.81
N GLU A 652 -9.33 -31.19 -13.62
CA GLU A 652 -10.12 -31.39 -12.40
C GLU A 652 -10.62 -30.05 -11.85
N LEU A 653 -11.93 -29.94 -11.66
CA LEU A 653 -12.54 -28.89 -10.86
C LEU A 653 -12.92 -29.46 -9.49
N THR A 654 -12.29 -28.94 -8.44
CA THR A 654 -12.73 -29.18 -7.06
C THR A 654 -13.63 -28.03 -6.60
N LEU A 655 -14.80 -28.39 -6.07
CA LEU A 655 -15.70 -27.50 -5.32
C LEU A 655 -15.64 -27.89 -3.85
N GLN A 656 -15.05 -27.04 -3.02
CA GLN A 656 -14.88 -27.27 -1.59
C GLN A 656 -15.57 -26.18 -0.79
N PRO A 657 -16.91 -26.05 -0.86
CA PRO A 657 -17.60 -24.96 -0.21
C PRO A 657 -17.38 -25.00 1.31
N ARG A 658 -16.96 -23.86 1.87
CA ARG A 658 -16.84 -23.57 3.30
C ARG A 658 -17.63 -22.31 3.62
N LEU A 659 -18.90 -22.32 3.20
CA LEU A 659 -19.77 -21.14 3.27
C LEU A 659 -19.90 -20.64 4.70
N LEU A 660 -19.82 -19.31 4.86
CA LEU A 660 -20.11 -18.66 6.12
C LEU A 660 -21.55 -18.96 6.55
N SER A 661 -21.81 -19.08 7.85
CA SER A 661 -23.09 -19.61 8.37
C SER A 661 -24.35 -18.90 7.87
N HIS A 662 -24.25 -17.60 7.55
CA HIS A 662 -25.33 -16.76 7.06
C HIS A 662 -25.51 -16.80 5.53
N LEU A 663 -24.55 -17.35 4.79
CA LEU A 663 -24.56 -17.44 3.34
C LEU A 663 -25.29 -18.73 2.91
N LYS A 664 -26.61 -18.61 2.70
CA LYS A 664 -27.50 -19.73 2.37
C LYS A 664 -27.75 -19.89 0.89
N GLN A 665 -27.64 -18.82 0.14
CA GLN A 665 -27.77 -18.85 -1.32
C GLN A 665 -26.67 -17.98 -1.89
N VAL A 666 -25.90 -18.54 -2.82
CA VAL A 666 -24.87 -17.80 -3.53
C VAL A 666 -24.70 -18.36 -4.94
N ALA A 667 -24.72 -17.47 -5.91
CA ALA A 667 -24.44 -17.74 -7.31
C ALA A 667 -23.27 -16.88 -7.78
N PHE A 668 -22.29 -17.49 -8.41
CA PHE A 668 -21.10 -16.83 -8.91
C PHE A 668 -20.61 -17.49 -10.20
N THR A 669 -19.71 -16.82 -10.92
CA THR A 669 -18.99 -17.43 -12.05
C THR A 669 -17.54 -17.67 -11.66
N GLY A 670 -17.10 -18.93 -11.75
CA GLY A 670 -15.69 -19.30 -11.70
C GLY A 670 -15.14 -19.54 -13.11
N TYR A 671 -13.83 -19.40 -13.26
CA TYR A 671 -13.14 -19.55 -14.53
C TYR A 671 -12.09 -20.64 -14.43
N ALA A 672 -12.10 -21.58 -15.38
CA ALA A 672 -11.15 -22.67 -15.42
C ALA A 672 -11.04 -23.21 -16.85
N PHE A 673 -9.82 -23.54 -17.30
CA PHE A 673 -9.54 -24.25 -18.55
C PHE A 673 -10.11 -23.53 -19.79
N GLY A 674 -10.12 -22.20 -19.78
CA GLY A 674 -10.76 -21.38 -20.82
C GLY A 674 -12.29 -21.38 -20.82
N ASP A 675 -12.93 -22.02 -19.83
CA ASP A 675 -14.37 -22.07 -19.65
C ASP A 675 -14.86 -21.13 -18.53
N SER A 676 -16.11 -20.71 -18.64
CA SER A 676 -16.84 -19.95 -17.62
C SER A 676 -17.88 -20.86 -16.98
N ILE A 677 -17.76 -21.10 -15.68
CA ILE A 677 -18.58 -22.04 -14.94
C ILE A 677 -19.43 -21.26 -13.94
N VAL A 678 -20.72 -21.16 -14.23
CA VAL A 678 -21.71 -20.60 -13.30
C VAL A 678 -22.03 -21.64 -12.25
N VAL A 679 -21.79 -21.28 -10.99
CA VAL A 679 -22.02 -22.09 -9.80
C VAL A 679 -23.12 -21.44 -8.99
N ASP A 680 -24.10 -22.24 -8.57
CA ASP A 680 -25.20 -21.83 -7.69
C ASP A 680 -25.29 -22.82 -6.53
N TYR A 681 -25.07 -22.31 -5.32
CA TYR A 681 -25.19 -23.04 -4.07
C TYR A 681 -26.48 -22.64 -3.35
N GLU A 682 -27.26 -23.65 -2.94
CA GLU A 682 -28.42 -23.48 -2.06
C GLU A 682 -28.26 -24.38 -0.82
N ASP A 683 -28.13 -23.76 0.34
CA ASP A 683 -28.03 -24.41 1.65
C ASP A 683 -29.37 -24.30 2.41
N SER A 684 -30.10 -25.41 2.52
CA SER A 684 -31.37 -25.50 3.26
C SER A 684 -31.24 -26.44 4.46
N GLU A 685 -32.27 -26.55 5.30
CA GLU A 685 -32.27 -27.55 6.39
C GLU A 685 -32.27 -28.99 5.86
N GLU A 686 -32.91 -29.22 4.70
CA GLU A 686 -33.07 -30.56 4.11
C GLU A 686 -31.84 -30.99 3.31
N ALA A 687 -31.22 -30.08 2.57
CA ALA A 687 -30.15 -30.40 1.64
C ALA A 687 -29.22 -29.23 1.31
N PHE A 688 -28.04 -29.58 0.82
CA PHE A 688 -27.12 -28.67 0.12
C PHE A 688 -27.16 -28.99 -1.37
N ILE A 689 -27.47 -28.00 -2.21
CA ILE A 689 -27.66 -28.17 -3.66
C ILE A 689 -26.59 -27.36 -4.38
N ILE A 690 -26.00 -27.96 -5.41
CA ILE A 690 -25.04 -27.33 -6.30
C ILE A 690 -25.60 -27.45 -7.72
N ASN A 691 -25.89 -26.32 -8.36
CA ASN A 691 -26.19 -26.26 -9.78
C ASN A 691 -24.98 -25.67 -10.51
N LEU A 692 -24.45 -26.42 -11.48
CA LEU A 692 -23.34 -25.97 -12.32
C LEU A 692 -23.82 -25.83 -13.75
N ARG A 693 -23.42 -24.75 -14.41
CA ARG A 693 -23.61 -24.51 -15.84
C ARG A 693 -22.31 -24.02 -16.44
N ARG A 694 -21.96 -24.49 -17.63
CA ARG A 694 -20.72 -24.13 -18.30
C ARG A 694 -20.90 -23.99 -19.81
N SER A 695 -19.97 -23.29 -20.46
CA SER A 695 -20.08 -22.97 -21.89
C SER A 695 -19.63 -24.13 -22.78
N HIS A 696 -18.67 -24.93 -22.31
CA HIS A 696 -18.10 -26.05 -23.06
C HIS A 696 -18.63 -27.42 -22.57
N SER A 697 -18.35 -28.49 -23.32
CA SER A 697 -18.80 -29.86 -22.99
C SER A 697 -17.65 -30.87 -22.88
N ASP A 698 -16.41 -30.40 -22.87
CA ASP A 698 -15.24 -31.27 -22.71
C ASP A 698 -15.28 -31.97 -21.35
N ALA A 699 -14.89 -33.24 -21.29
CA ALA A 699 -15.00 -33.99 -20.04
C ALA A 699 -14.06 -33.41 -18.98
N VAL A 700 -14.61 -33.00 -17.85
CA VAL A 700 -13.86 -32.51 -16.67
C VAL A 700 -14.16 -33.43 -15.51
N VAL A 701 -13.15 -33.72 -14.70
CA VAL A 701 -13.32 -34.39 -13.43
C VAL A 701 -13.87 -33.37 -12.43
N LEU A 702 -15.01 -33.67 -11.81
CA LEU A 702 -15.60 -32.82 -10.79
C LEU A 702 -15.51 -33.53 -9.43
N THR A 703 -14.83 -32.88 -8.50
CA THR A 703 -14.76 -33.28 -7.09
C THR A 703 -15.56 -32.28 -6.27
N VAL A 704 -16.45 -32.76 -5.40
CA VAL A 704 -17.15 -31.92 -4.41
C VAL A 704 -16.79 -32.43 -3.03
N ASP A 705 -16.18 -31.57 -2.21
CA ASP A 705 -15.84 -31.85 -0.82
C ASP A 705 -16.71 -30.98 0.11
N PHE A 706 -17.75 -31.59 0.68
CA PHE A 706 -18.72 -30.93 1.54
C PHE A 706 -18.60 -31.41 3.00
N VAL A 707 -18.65 -30.47 3.95
CA VAL A 707 -18.59 -30.79 5.38
C VAL A 707 -19.95 -30.56 6.03
N GLN A 708 -20.45 -31.56 6.77
CA GLN A 708 -21.65 -31.43 7.61
C GLN A 708 -21.37 -31.99 9.01
N GLY A 709 -21.46 -31.12 10.02
CA GLY A 709 -21.05 -31.47 11.38
C GLY A 709 -19.58 -31.84 11.41
N ASP A 710 -19.26 -32.99 12.02
CA ASP A 710 -17.87 -33.46 12.16
C ASP A 710 -17.45 -34.44 11.05
N LEU A 711 -18.17 -34.49 9.93
CA LEU A 711 -17.89 -35.39 8.81
C LEU A 711 -17.76 -34.63 7.50
N GLY A 712 -16.72 -34.99 6.72
CA GLY A 712 -16.56 -34.62 5.33
C GLY A 712 -17.13 -35.69 4.40
N TYR A 713 -17.81 -35.25 3.35
CA TYR A 713 -18.46 -36.05 2.32
C TYR A 713 -17.90 -35.63 0.97
N VAL A 714 -16.98 -36.43 0.44
CA VAL A 714 -16.36 -36.19 -0.86
C VAL A 714 -17.04 -37.06 -1.90
N ILE A 715 -17.46 -36.44 -3.00
CA ILE A 715 -17.87 -37.15 -4.20
C ILE A 715 -17.00 -36.70 -5.37
N HIS A 716 -16.53 -37.66 -6.16
CA HIS A 716 -15.67 -37.43 -7.32
C HIS A 716 -16.24 -38.20 -8.51
N GLY A 717 -16.19 -37.63 -9.72
CA GLY A 717 -16.66 -38.30 -10.92
C GLY A 717 -16.46 -37.47 -12.19
N HIS A 718 -16.82 -38.04 -13.34
CA HIS A 718 -16.68 -37.40 -14.64
C HIS A 718 -17.92 -36.59 -14.99
N TRP A 719 -17.72 -35.34 -15.44
CA TRP A 719 -18.76 -34.42 -15.86
C TRP A 719 -18.52 -33.92 -17.30
N ALA A 720 -19.42 -34.30 -18.22
CA ALA A 720 -19.34 -33.93 -19.64
C ALA A 720 -20.51 -33.05 -20.13
N SER A 721 -21.59 -32.90 -19.37
CA SER A 721 -22.74 -32.08 -19.77
C SER A 721 -22.50 -30.58 -19.62
N ARG A 722 -23.30 -29.74 -20.30
CA ARG A 722 -23.30 -28.27 -20.09
C ARG A 722 -23.92 -27.82 -18.77
N GLN A 723 -24.69 -28.70 -18.14
CA GLN A 723 -25.33 -28.45 -16.85
C GLN A 723 -25.37 -29.73 -16.03
N ILE A 724 -25.20 -29.59 -14.72
CA ILE A 724 -25.34 -30.67 -13.74
C ILE A 724 -25.90 -30.10 -12.45
N ARG A 725 -26.73 -30.89 -11.77
CA ARG A 725 -27.25 -30.58 -10.44
C ARG A 725 -26.85 -31.69 -9.50
N ILE A 726 -26.13 -31.37 -8.44
CA ILE A 726 -25.71 -32.30 -7.40
C ILE A 726 -26.42 -31.89 -6.11
N ARG A 727 -26.91 -32.87 -5.35
CA ARG A 727 -27.63 -32.62 -4.10
C ARG A 727 -27.09 -33.50 -2.99
N PHE A 728 -26.75 -32.92 -1.85
CA PHE A 728 -26.43 -33.64 -0.63
C PHE A 728 -27.61 -33.59 0.33
N GLU A 729 -28.19 -34.75 0.64
CA GLU A 729 -29.34 -34.87 1.53
C GLU A 729 -28.86 -34.91 2.99
N LYS A 730 -29.12 -33.84 3.76
CA LYS A 730 -28.52 -33.63 5.08
C LYS A 730 -29.03 -34.61 6.15
N GLN A 731 -30.28 -35.04 6.04
CA GLN A 731 -30.86 -36.03 6.96
C GLN A 731 -30.33 -37.43 6.69
N MET A 732 -30.23 -37.81 5.41
CA MET A 732 -29.74 -39.12 4.98
C MET A 732 -28.21 -39.21 4.89
N ARG A 733 -27.52 -38.06 4.93
CA ARG A 733 -26.07 -37.92 4.81
C ARG A 733 -25.49 -38.59 3.56
N GLN A 734 -26.16 -38.39 2.41
CA GLN A 734 -25.79 -39.02 1.15
C GLN A 734 -25.95 -38.07 -0.05
N TRP A 735 -25.15 -38.34 -1.09
CA TRP A 735 -25.23 -37.62 -2.36
C TRP A 735 -26.31 -38.21 -3.27
N THR A 736 -27.06 -37.32 -3.93
CA THR A 736 -27.94 -37.59 -5.06
C THR A 736 -27.39 -36.88 -6.28
N VAL A 737 -27.02 -37.65 -7.31
CA VAL A 737 -26.40 -37.17 -8.54
C VAL A 737 -27.13 -37.73 -9.77
N PRO A 738 -27.13 -37.00 -10.91
CA PRO A 738 -27.78 -37.46 -12.12
C PRO A 738 -26.95 -38.53 -12.82
N GLU A 739 -27.60 -39.39 -13.62
CA GLU A 739 -26.94 -40.47 -14.39
C GLU A 739 -25.78 -39.99 -15.29
N LYS A 740 -25.79 -38.72 -15.69
CA LYS A 740 -24.76 -38.10 -16.52
C LYS A 740 -23.45 -37.83 -15.76
N PHE A 741 -23.43 -38.00 -14.44
CA PHE A 741 -22.25 -37.93 -13.60
C PHE A 741 -21.70 -39.35 -13.41
N THR A 742 -20.71 -39.71 -14.22
CA THR A 742 -20.26 -41.11 -14.35
C THR A 742 -18.97 -41.36 -13.55
N ASN A 743 -18.60 -42.63 -13.38
CA ASN A 743 -17.39 -43.06 -12.65
C ASN A 743 -17.30 -42.49 -11.23
N GLN A 744 -18.43 -42.44 -10.53
CA GLN A 744 -18.50 -41.81 -9.22
C GLN A 744 -17.79 -42.62 -8.14
N ALA A 745 -17.07 -41.92 -7.26
CA ALA A 745 -16.55 -42.45 -6.01
C ALA A 745 -17.00 -41.53 -4.87
N ILE A 746 -17.52 -42.13 -3.78
CA ILE A 746 -17.94 -41.40 -2.58
C ILE A 746 -17.03 -41.83 -1.43
N LYS A 747 -16.46 -40.83 -0.73
CA LYS A 747 -15.66 -41.03 0.48
C LYS A 747 -16.26 -40.22 1.61
N THR A 748 -16.34 -40.82 2.79
CA THR A 748 -16.70 -40.14 4.03
C THR A 748 -15.54 -40.25 5.01
N SER A 749 -15.18 -39.15 5.65
CA SER A 749 -14.10 -39.12 6.63
C SER A 749 -14.40 -38.13 7.76
N PRO A 750 -13.91 -38.38 8.98
CA PRO A 750 -13.95 -37.41 10.06
C PRO A 750 -13.31 -36.08 9.64
N PHE A 751 -13.99 -34.97 9.95
CA PHE A 751 -13.43 -33.63 9.84
C PHE A 751 -12.90 -33.23 11.21
N GLN A 752 -11.60 -33.46 11.41
CA GLN A 752 -10.95 -33.58 12.73
C GLN A 752 -11.15 -32.37 13.67
N TYR A 753 -11.35 -31.17 13.13
CA TYR A 753 -11.28 -29.92 13.91
C TYR A 753 -12.61 -29.16 14.04
N ALA A 754 -13.70 -29.61 13.39
CA ALA A 754 -14.99 -28.90 13.40
C ALA A 754 -15.55 -28.63 14.82
N SER A 755 -15.30 -29.54 15.76
CA SER A 755 -15.82 -29.46 17.12
C SER A 755 -15.00 -28.58 18.08
N VAL A 756 -13.77 -28.18 17.71
CA VAL A 756 -12.87 -27.42 18.58
C VAL A 756 -12.90 -25.94 18.21
N GLN A 757 -13.82 -25.17 18.79
CA GLN A 757 -13.97 -23.75 18.49
C GLN A 757 -12.96 -22.89 19.29
N VAL A 758 -12.18 -22.08 18.60
CA VAL A 758 -11.22 -21.14 19.20
C VAL A 758 -11.90 -19.78 19.41
N PRO A 759 -11.78 -19.12 20.58
CA PRO A 759 -12.27 -17.76 20.75
C PRO A 759 -11.35 -16.74 20.07
N LEU A 760 -11.90 -15.58 19.72
CA LEU A 760 -11.09 -14.44 19.26
C LEU A 760 -10.18 -13.94 20.39
N CYS A 761 -8.98 -13.48 20.01
CA CYS A 761 -8.09 -12.72 20.88
C CYS A 761 -8.79 -11.46 21.37
N VAL A 762 -8.77 -11.25 22.69
CA VAL A 762 -9.32 -10.05 23.33
C VAL A 762 -8.27 -8.95 23.28
N VAL A 763 -8.63 -7.82 22.67
CA VAL A 763 -7.80 -6.62 22.69
C VAL A 763 -7.79 -6.03 24.11
N GLN A 764 -6.61 -5.66 24.61
CA GLN A 764 -6.42 -5.17 25.99
C GLN A 764 -5.86 -3.74 26.02
N PRO A 765 -6.65 -2.68 25.75
CA PRO A 765 -6.14 -1.31 25.66
C PRO A 765 -5.52 -0.73 26.94
N ASN A 766 -5.75 -1.38 28.08
CA ASN A 766 -5.19 -0.98 29.39
C ASN A 766 -3.93 -1.78 29.76
N LEU A 767 -3.44 -2.65 28.88
CA LEU A 767 -2.21 -3.38 29.12
C LEU A 767 -1.03 -2.40 29.15
N ALA A 768 -0.18 -2.50 30.16
CA ALA A 768 1.04 -1.71 30.24
C ALA A 768 2.02 -2.23 29.18
N VAL A 769 2.02 -1.61 28.00
CA VAL A 769 2.91 -1.95 26.89
C VAL A 769 4.08 -0.98 26.87
N GLN A 770 5.30 -1.51 26.64
CA GLN A 770 6.53 -0.73 26.73
C GLN A 770 6.57 0.42 25.72
N SER A 771 6.06 0.20 24.50
CA SER A 771 5.95 1.21 23.45
C SER A 771 5.16 2.46 23.85
N LEU A 772 4.23 2.34 24.81
CA LEU A 772 3.45 3.47 25.32
C LEU A 772 4.01 4.10 26.60
N SER A 773 5.10 3.57 27.16
CA SER A 773 5.74 4.13 28.36
C SER A 773 6.48 5.45 28.06
N GLY A 774 6.59 5.82 26.79
CA GLY A 774 7.37 6.96 26.33
C GLY A 774 8.87 6.69 26.41
N PRO A 775 9.69 7.57 25.81
CA PRO A 775 11.13 7.43 25.88
C PRO A 775 11.63 7.61 27.33
N GLY A 776 12.79 7.01 27.64
CA GLY A 776 13.44 7.13 28.96
C GLY A 776 14.01 8.53 29.27
N HIS A 777 13.72 9.52 28.43
CA HIS A 777 14.19 10.91 28.50
C HIS A 777 13.03 11.89 28.46
N ARG A 778 13.28 13.16 28.82
CA ARG A 778 12.23 14.18 28.89
C ARG A 778 11.74 14.56 27.49
N LEU A 779 10.44 14.50 27.26
CA LEU A 779 9.80 15.14 26.11
C LEU A 779 9.46 16.59 26.47
N LEU A 780 10.02 17.53 25.73
CA LEU A 780 9.74 18.96 25.85
C LEU A 780 8.39 19.28 25.23
N LYS A 781 7.65 20.19 25.85
CA LYS A 781 6.39 20.69 25.31
C LYS A 781 6.66 21.80 24.31
N GLN A 782 5.75 21.95 23.34
CA GLN A 782 5.75 23.08 22.41
C GLN A 782 5.80 24.44 23.15
N SER A 783 5.13 24.57 24.30
CA SER A 783 5.19 25.78 25.12
C SER A 783 6.56 26.09 25.73
N GLU A 784 7.43 25.09 25.87
CA GLU A 784 8.80 25.27 26.36
C GLU A 784 9.72 25.70 25.22
N VAL A 785 9.47 25.21 24.00
CA VAL A 785 10.31 25.45 22.82
C VAL A 785 9.94 26.73 22.09
N LYS A 786 8.65 27.06 22.00
CA LYS A 786 8.12 28.24 21.30
C LYS A 786 7.93 29.46 22.22
N LYS A 787 8.81 29.67 23.20
CA LYS A 787 8.85 30.93 23.96
C LYS A 787 9.33 32.05 23.02
N ASN A 788 8.43 32.91 22.57
CA ASN A 788 8.71 33.95 21.58
C ASN A 788 9.09 35.29 22.23
N ALA A 789 10.15 35.89 21.68
CA ALA A 789 10.74 37.22 21.91
C ALA A 789 11.61 37.38 23.17
N PRO A 790 12.75 38.11 23.06
CA PRO A 790 13.58 38.39 24.20
C PRO A 790 12.78 39.21 25.20
N ALA A 791 12.45 38.64 26.35
CA ALA A 791 12.01 39.44 27.48
C ALA A 791 13.09 40.50 27.76
N GLN A 792 12.73 41.62 28.39
CA GLN A 792 13.66 42.72 28.70
C GLN A 792 14.89 42.25 29.54
N ASP A 793 14.89 41.00 30.01
CA ASP A 793 15.96 40.31 30.73
C ASP A 793 16.88 39.44 29.85
N ALA A 794 16.73 39.43 28.52
CA ALA A 794 17.54 38.61 27.62
C ALA A 794 18.99 39.11 27.51
N GLN A 795 19.96 38.26 27.84
CA GLN A 795 21.38 38.55 27.60
C GLN A 795 21.86 37.77 26.38
N LEU A 796 22.39 38.45 25.36
CA LEU A 796 23.09 37.79 24.26
C LEU A 796 24.41 37.23 24.78
N ILE A 797 24.53 35.90 24.85
CA ILE A 797 25.71 35.21 25.41
C ILE A 797 26.63 34.63 24.33
N PHE A 798 26.13 34.45 23.10
CA PHE A 798 26.92 34.01 21.97
C PHE A 798 26.37 34.63 20.68
N ASN A 799 27.26 35.13 19.82
CA ASN A 799 26.92 35.70 18.53
C ASN A 799 28.10 35.56 17.58
N GLN A 800 28.00 34.58 16.69
CA GLN A 800 29.00 34.29 15.68
C GLN A 800 28.36 34.41 14.30
N VAL A 801 29.09 35.02 13.36
CA VAL A 801 28.69 35.20 11.96
C VAL A 801 29.67 34.41 11.12
N ASP A 802 29.15 33.81 10.06
CA ASP A 802 29.92 33.02 9.11
C ASP A 802 29.94 33.65 7.71
N SER A 803 30.87 33.20 6.89
CA SER A 803 30.88 33.52 5.46
C SER A 803 29.75 32.78 4.76
N ALA A 804 29.28 33.33 3.64
CA ALA A 804 28.36 32.59 2.77
C ALA A 804 29.15 31.86 1.69
N GLY A 805 28.70 30.65 1.33
CA GLY A 805 29.21 29.85 0.22
C GLY A 805 30.42 28.98 0.53
N ASP A 806 30.61 28.59 1.79
CA ASP A 806 31.66 27.68 2.28
C ASP A 806 31.11 26.32 2.76
N ASP A 807 29.89 25.99 2.37
CA ASP A 807 29.21 24.69 2.52
C ASP A 807 29.79 23.58 1.63
N HIS A 808 31.12 23.51 1.55
CA HIS A 808 31.89 22.63 0.67
C HIS A 808 32.78 21.63 1.42
N GLY A 809 32.54 21.44 2.72
CA GLY A 809 33.25 20.51 3.60
C GLY A 809 34.72 20.92 3.81
N ASP A 810 35.41 20.25 4.73
CA ASP A 810 36.79 20.62 5.10
C ASP A 810 37.80 20.52 3.93
N ASN A 811 37.48 19.76 2.87
CA ASN A 811 38.30 19.69 1.67
C ASN A 811 37.92 20.72 0.58
N GLY A 812 36.84 21.48 0.77
CA GLY A 812 36.31 22.42 -0.20
C GLY A 812 35.81 21.78 -1.49
N GLN A 813 35.49 20.48 -1.48
CA GLN A 813 35.05 19.72 -2.66
C GLN A 813 33.65 19.13 -2.53
N PHE A 814 32.96 19.31 -1.39
CA PHE A 814 31.64 18.73 -1.22
C PHE A 814 30.63 19.35 -2.18
N THR A 815 29.78 18.48 -2.71
CA THR A 815 28.67 18.83 -3.59
C THR A 815 27.38 18.27 -3.01
N TYR A 816 26.28 18.97 -3.25
CA TYR A 816 24.97 18.50 -2.84
C TYR A 816 24.49 17.29 -3.64
N PRO A 817 23.57 16.48 -3.09
CA PRO A 817 22.88 15.45 -3.84
C PRO A 817 22.24 16.02 -5.12
N THR A 818 22.10 15.19 -6.14
CA THR A 818 21.60 15.62 -7.45
C THR A 818 20.08 15.85 -7.48
N ASN A 819 19.36 15.47 -6.43
CA ASN A 819 17.94 15.78 -6.29
C ASN A 819 17.71 17.28 -6.09
N GLN A 820 16.78 17.84 -6.87
CA GLN A 820 16.48 19.27 -6.92
C GLN A 820 15.95 19.86 -5.61
N GLN A 821 15.51 19.04 -4.66
CA GLN A 821 15.09 19.50 -3.34
C GLN A 821 16.29 20.01 -2.50
N PHE A 822 17.50 19.50 -2.76
CA PHE A 822 18.73 19.99 -2.12
C PHE A 822 19.23 21.27 -2.82
N GLN A 823 18.58 22.39 -2.50
CA GLN A 823 18.92 23.68 -3.11
C GLN A 823 20.25 24.21 -2.56
N PRO A 824 21.01 25.01 -3.35
CA PRO A 824 22.23 25.64 -2.85
C PRO A 824 21.99 26.46 -1.57
N GLY A 825 22.94 26.39 -0.63
CA GLY A 825 22.95 27.13 0.63
C GLY A 825 22.12 26.55 1.77
N ILE A 826 21.56 25.34 1.64
CA ILE A 826 20.76 24.72 2.72
C ILE A 826 21.59 24.17 3.88
N ALA A 827 22.88 23.93 3.65
CA ALA A 827 23.85 23.57 4.69
C ALA A 827 24.84 24.71 5.01
N ASP A 828 24.64 25.89 4.40
CA ASP A 828 25.46 27.10 4.58
C ASP A 828 24.86 27.94 5.71
N ILE A 829 25.46 27.86 6.89
CA ILE A 829 25.06 28.65 8.05
C ILE A 829 25.77 29.99 8.01
N THR A 830 25.04 31.08 8.18
CA THR A 830 25.59 32.45 8.16
C THR A 830 25.67 33.09 9.53
N SER A 831 24.93 32.57 10.52
CA SER A 831 25.09 32.99 11.91
C SER A 831 24.42 32.04 12.91
N LEU A 832 24.97 32.02 14.12
CA LEU A 832 24.35 31.46 15.31
C LEU A 832 24.35 32.52 16.43
N GLN A 833 23.16 32.75 16.98
CA GLN A 833 22.93 33.64 18.12
C GLN A 833 22.26 32.88 19.25
N ILE A 834 22.75 33.08 20.48
CA ILE A 834 22.21 32.45 21.68
C ILE A 834 21.96 33.52 22.75
N TRP A 835 20.73 33.58 23.26
CA TRP A 835 20.34 34.45 24.35
C TRP A 835 20.03 33.64 25.61
N GLU A 836 20.51 34.11 26.75
CA GLU A 836 20.15 33.60 28.06
C GLU A 836 19.00 34.40 28.66
N HIS A 837 17.99 33.65 29.13
CA HIS A 837 16.90 34.12 29.95
C HIS A 837 16.95 33.46 31.33
N SER A 838 16.17 34.00 32.27
CA SER A 838 16.00 33.42 33.60
C SER A 838 15.55 31.94 33.59
N GLU A 839 14.72 31.53 32.61
CA GLU A 839 14.17 30.17 32.54
C GLU A 839 14.59 29.34 31.32
N ASN A 840 15.27 29.93 30.33
CA ASN A 840 15.60 29.23 29.08
C ASN A 840 16.80 29.86 28.34
N LEU A 841 17.30 29.14 27.35
CA LEU A 841 18.18 29.67 26.31
C LEU A 841 17.42 29.71 24.99
N THR A 842 17.47 30.82 24.27
CA THR A 842 16.92 30.94 22.91
C THR A 842 18.05 30.87 21.90
N PHE A 843 17.88 30.01 20.88
CA PHE A 843 18.80 29.82 19.78
C PHE A 843 18.17 30.37 18.50
N ARG A 844 18.98 31.07 17.71
CA ARG A 844 18.64 31.45 16.34
C ARG A 844 19.79 31.11 15.42
N LEU A 845 19.51 30.27 14.44
CA LEU A 845 20.41 29.93 13.35
C LEU A 845 19.87 30.59 12.09
N THR A 846 20.74 31.22 11.31
CA THR A 846 20.40 31.81 10.02
C THR A 846 21.23 31.15 8.95
N PHE A 847 20.62 30.84 7.81
CA PHE A 847 21.29 30.16 6.69
C PHE A 847 21.23 30.99 5.42
N SER A 848 22.16 30.74 4.49
CA SER A 848 22.08 31.31 3.15
C SER A 848 20.82 30.85 2.41
N ASN A 849 20.32 29.65 2.72
CA ASN A 849 19.02 29.16 2.28
C ASN A 849 18.40 28.17 3.30
N LEU A 850 17.07 28.06 3.30
CA LEU A 850 16.35 26.96 3.93
C LEU A 850 15.21 26.55 3.00
N VAL A 851 14.90 25.26 2.99
CA VAL A 851 13.86 24.71 2.12
C VAL A 851 12.85 23.91 2.92
N ASP A 852 11.61 23.92 2.43
CA ASP A 852 10.55 23.05 2.91
C ASP A 852 9.93 22.39 1.67
N PRO A 853 10.24 21.11 1.41
CA PRO A 853 9.63 20.33 0.35
C PRO A 853 8.13 20.06 0.57
N GLY A 854 7.60 20.29 1.78
CA GLY A 854 6.22 20.06 2.17
C GLY A 854 5.90 18.61 2.55
N TRP A 855 6.91 17.80 2.89
CA TRP A 855 6.69 16.42 3.37
C TRP A 855 6.31 16.39 4.84
N HIS A 856 6.92 17.28 5.63
CA HIS A 856 6.69 17.48 7.06
C HIS A 856 6.50 18.97 7.37
N PRO A 857 5.36 19.57 6.97
CA PRO A 857 5.09 21.00 7.19
C PRO A 857 5.15 21.39 8.68
N GLU A 858 4.94 20.45 9.59
CA GLU A 858 5.07 20.64 11.03
C GLU A 858 6.47 21.09 11.50
N TYR A 859 7.52 20.90 10.68
CA TYR A 859 8.88 21.36 11.02
C TYR A 859 9.13 22.81 10.59
N GLY A 860 8.45 23.26 9.53
CA GLY A 860 8.67 24.55 8.85
C GLY A 860 9.92 24.62 7.96
N TYR A 861 10.68 23.52 7.86
CA TYR A 861 11.84 23.30 6.99
C TYR A 861 12.22 21.81 6.98
N GLN A 862 13.01 21.35 6.00
CA GLN A 862 13.57 19.99 5.97
C GLN A 862 14.96 19.98 5.29
N LEU A 863 15.61 18.82 5.29
CA LEU A 863 16.88 18.52 4.59
C LEU A 863 18.14 19.13 5.21
N THR A 864 18.02 20.06 6.16
CA THR A 864 19.14 20.63 6.92
C THR A 864 19.28 19.93 8.28
N TYR A 865 20.51 19.57 8.65
CA TYR A 865 20.84 18.95 9.94
C TYR A 865 21.96 19.73 10.63
N VAL A 866 21.78 20.04 11.91
CA VAL A 866 22.75 20.80 12.69
C VAL A 866 23.10 20.06 13.97
N ALA A 867 24.38 20.06 14.33
CA ALA A 867 24.85 19.69 15.67
C ALA A 867 25.54 20.89 16.32
N ILE A 868 24.97 21.39 17.42
CA ILE A 868 25.53 22.47 18.22
C ILE A 868 26.24 21.86 19.44
N GLY A 869 27.56 21.89 19.42
CA GLY A 869 28.42 21.47 20.52
C GLY A 869 28.54 22.56 21.59
N LEU A 870 28.59 22.13 22.84
CA LEU A 870 28.82 22.96 24.02
C LEU A 870 30.00 22.40 24.81
N ASP A 871 31.11 23.14 24.85
CA ASP A 871 32.29 22.82 25.65
C ASP A 871 32.32 23.72 26.90
N SER A 872 32.21 23.09 28.07
CA SER A 872 32.19 23.76 29.38
C SER A 872 33.41 23.43 30.25
N GLY A 873 34.43 22.77 29.69
CA GLY A 873 35.66 22.41 30.41
C GLY A 873 36.08 20.94 30.26
N PRO A 874 36.81 20.36 31.24
CA PRO A 874 37.41 19.04 31.09
C PRO A 874 36.39 17.91 30.90
N GLY A 875 36.68 17.01 29.96
CA GLY A 875 35.77 15.93 29.57
C GLY A 875 34.81 16.36 28.46
N GLY A 876 34.11 15.41 27.84
CA GLY A 876 33.21 15.69 26.72
C GLY A 876 33.38 14.72 25.56
N ALA A 877 32.36 14.66 24.70
CA ALA A 877 32.41 13.89 23.48
C ALA A 877 33.29 14.61 22.44
N VAL A 878 34.20 13.84 21.83
CA VAL A 878 35.05 14.32 20.73
C VAL A 878 34.34 14.14 19.38
N GLN A 879 33.53 13.09 19.27
CA GLN A 879 32.77 12.76 18.07
C GLN A 879 31.48 13.57 18.00
N ILE A 880 31.09 13.99 16.80
CA ILE A 880 29.81 14.68 16.58
C ILE A 880 28.62 13.73 16.78
N GLY A 881 28.76 12.44 16.49
CA GLY A 881 27.67 11.46 16.56
C GLY A 881 26.66 11.60 15.40
N LYS A 882 25.55 10.86 15.45
CA LYS A 882 24.45 10.91 14.45
C LYS A 882 24.94 10.84 13.00
N ASN A 883 25.78 9.85 12.69
CA ASN A 883 26.38 9.68 11.37
C ASN A 883 27.21 10.88 10.85
N GLY A 884 27.62 11.82 11.71
CA GLY A 884 28.48 12.94 11.31
C GLY A 884 29.87 12.48 10.81
N GLY A 885 30.32 11.28 11.21
CA GLY A 885 31.52 10.64 10.68
C GLY A 885 32.86 11.37 10.95
N THR A 886 32.86 12.37 11.83
CA THR A 886 34.02 13.18 12.18
C THR A 886 33.95 13.72 13.62
N THR A 887 35.01 14.40 14.04
CA THR A 887 35.19 15.00 15.37
C THR A 887 35.04 16.51 15.34
N PHE A 888 34.71 17.11 16.48
CA PHE A 888 34.78 18.57 16.63
C PHE A 888 36.25 19.08 16.44
N PRO A 889 36.47 20.20 15.72
CA PRO A 889 37.79 20.76 15.47
C PRO A 889 38.45 21.41 16.71
N HIS A 890 39.74 21.78 16.59
CA HIS A 890 40.49 22.64 17.53
C HIS A 890 40.47 22.27 19.02
N ASN A 891 40.59 20.99 19.36
CA ASN A 891 40.53 20.49 20.75
C ASN A 891 39.22 20.84 21.47
N PHE A 892 38.11 20.91 20.74
CA PHE A 892 36.77 21.09 21.30
C PHE A 892 36.24 19.75 21.83
N THR A 893 35.70 19.74 23.05
CA THR A 893 35.03 18.57 23.63
C THR A 893 33.63 18.93 24.10
N ALA A 894 32.61 18.34 23.49
CA ALA A 894 31.22 18.67 23.78
C ALA A 894 30.73 17.97 25.05
N ASN A 895 30.49 18.74 26.13
CA ASN A 895 29.76 18.23 27.29
C ASN A 895 28.26 18.08 27.01
N ARG A 896 27.74 18.90 26.09
CA ARG A 896 26.38 18.76 25.53
C ARG A 896 26.44 18.91 24.03
N THR A 897 25.59 18.16 23.34
CA THR A 897 25.34 18.34 21.91
C THR A 897 23.85 18.52 21.69
N VAL A 898 23.47 19.61 21.03
CA VAL A 898 22.08 19.86 20.61
C VAL A 898 21.98 19.56 19.12
N TYR A 899 21.29 18.49 18.77
CA TYR A 899 20.98 18.16 17.39
C TYR A 899 19.66 18.83 17.00
N VAL A 900 19.65 19.49 15.84
CA VAL A 900 18.52 20.26 15.33
C VAL A 900 18.26 19.89 13.88
N SER A 901 17.04 19.43 13.60
CA SER A 901 16.55 19.15 12.25
C SER A 901 15.01 19.19 12.27
N GLY A 902 14.30 18.11 11.91
CA GLY A 902 12.84 18.01 12.09
C GLY A 902 12.35 18.24 13.54
N GLY A 903 13.26 18.24 14.51
CA GLY A 903 13.07 18.87 15.81
C GLY A 903 14.38 18.89 16.57
N ILE A 904 14.36 18.58 17.87
CA ILE A 904 15.52 18.84 18.73
C ILE A 904 15.80 17.65 19.65
N GLN A 905 17.06 17.22 19.74
CA GLN A 905 17.54 16.33 20.79
C GLN A 905 18.76 16.92 21.48
N ILE A 906 18.80 16.83 22.82
CA ILE A 906 19.95 17.25 23.61
C ILE A 906 20.60 16.02 24.21
N HIS A 907 21.89 15.86 23.96
CA HIS A 907 22.69 14.73 24.44
C HIS A 907 23.73 15.21 25.44
N ASP A 908 24.08 14.34 26.39
CA ASP A 908 25.27 14.51 27.22
C ASP A 908 26.53 13.95 26.53
N GLU A 909 27.67 14.11 27.19
CA GLU A 909 28.98 13.61 26.74
C GLU A 909 29.08 12.09 26.56
N ALA A 910 28.16 11.31 27.14
CA ALA A 910 28.08 9.87 26.94
C ALA A 910 27.12 9.48 25.80
N GLY A 911 26.51 10.47 25.13
CA GLY A 911 25.49 10.25 24.09
C GLY A 911 24.11 9.90 24.64
N LYS A 912 23.86 10.11 25.94
CA LYS A 912 22.53 9.90 26.52
C LYS A 912 21.63 11.09 26.18
N ILE A 913 20.43 10.81 25.68
CA ILE A 913 19.41 11.83 25.44
C ILE A 913 18.89 12.35 26.78
N LEU A 914 19.02 13.67 26.99
CA LEU A 914 18.52 14.37 28.16
C LEU A 914 17.09 14.87 27.95
N ALA A 915 16.84 15.46 26.79
CA ALA A 915 15.51 15.89 26.39
C ALA A 915 15.35 15.91 24.86
N GLU A 916 14.10 15.81 24.42
CA GLU A 916 13.72 15.79 23.01
C GLU A 916 12.47 16.62 22.77
N TYR A 917 12.40 17.29 21.63
CA TYR A 917 11.21 17.96 21.13
C TYR A 917 10.95 17.55 19.69
N MET A 918 9.74 17.06 19.41
CA MET A 918 9.24 16.85 18.05
C MET A 918 7.97 17.69 17.86
N PRO A 919 7.93 18.59 16.85
CA PRO A 919 6.70 19.30 16.48
C PRO A 919 5.58 18.31 16.13
N LEU A 920 4.36 18.62 16.57
CA LEU A 920 3.17 17.82 16.27
C LEU A 920 2.28 18.47 15.19
N ASP A 921 2.48 19.76 14.95
CA ASP A 921 1.74 20.58 14.00
C ASP A 921 2.60 21.79 13.55
N GLU A 922 2.13 22.54 12.56
CA GLU A 922 2.79 23.73 12.01
C GLU A 922 3.00 24.85 13.04
N TRP A 923 2.19 24.93 14.10
CA TRP A 923 2.40 25.90 15.18
C TRP A 923 3.61 25.54 16.04
N GLY A 924 3.99 24.27 16.04
CA GLY A 924 5.17 23.73 16.70
C GLY A 924 6.45 23.87 15.90
N ALA A 925 6.37 24.28 14.62
CA ALA A 925 7.51 24.43 13.71
C ALA A 925 8.61 25.30 14.32
N ILE A 926 9.87 24.90 14.13
CA ILE A 926 11.04 25.65 14.59
C ILE A 926 11.77 26.33 13.44
N GLY A 927 11.52 25.94 12.19
CA GLY A 927 12.04 26.59 10.99
C GLY A 927 11.07 27.60 10.37
N ASP A 928 11.63 28.58 9.68
CA ASP A 928 10.93 29.52 8.81
C ASP A 928 11.76 29.76 7.55
N VAL A 929 11.36 29.13 6.44
CA VAL A 929 12.02 29.27 5.13
C VAL A 929 11.98 30.68 4.55
N SER A 930 11.00 31.50 4.94
CA SER A 930 10.89 32.88 4.45
C SER A 930 11.95 33.79 5.09
N LEU A 931 12.28 33.50 6.36
CA LEU A 931 13.33 34.16 7.11
C LEU A 931 14.70 33.48 6.96
N LYS A 932 14.72 32.26 6.41
CA LYS A 932 15.90 31.36 6.35
C LYS A 932 16.48 31.12 7.75
N GLN A 933 15.59 30.94 8.72
CA GLN A 933 15.95 30.83 10.13
C GLN A 933 15.39 29.57 10.77
N VAL A 934 16.17 29.00 11.69
CA VAL A 934 15.69 28.02 12.66
C VAL A 934 15.80 28.68 14.04
N GLN A 935 14.66 28.81 14.74
CA GLN A 935 14.59 29.48 16.03
C GLN A 935 13.80 28.65 17.05
N PHE A 936 14.40 28.43 18.22
CA PHE A 936 13.79 27.65 19.29
C PHE A 936 14.37 28.05 20.66
N SER A 937 13.65 27.70 21.73
CA SER A 937 14.13 27.86 23.11
C SER A 937 14.28 26.51 23.81
N LEU A 938 15.20 26.41 24.76
CA LEU A 938 15.44 25.20 25.56
C LEU A 938 15.50 25.56 27.06
N PRO A 939 14.90 24.76 27.96
CA PRO A 939 14.89 25.05 29.39
C PRO A 939 16.29 25.23 29.99
N ARG A 940 16.45 26.23 30.86
CA ARG A 940 17.76 26.64 31.40
C ARG A 940 18.44 25.53 32.21
N GLU A 941 17.67 24.66 32.84
CA GLU A 941 18.15 23.53 33.64
C GLU A 941 18.88 22.45 32.83
N LEU A 942 18.77 22.46 31.50
CA LEU A 942 19.46 21.50 30.63
C LEU A 942 20.92 21.87 30.37
N PHE A 943 21.33 23.08 30.78
CA PHE A 943 22.65 23.65 30.52
C PHE A 943 23.43 23.94 31.83
N PRO A 944 24.77 24.02 31.78
CA PRO A 944 25.59 24.33 32.95
C PRO A 944 25.20 25.66 33.63
N THR A 945 25.42 25.76 34.94
CA THR A 945 25.05 26.96 35.72
C THR A 945 25.81 28.21 35.28
N ARG A 946 27.04 28.08 34.76
CA ARG A 946 27.86 29.19 34.27
C ARG A 946 28.08 29.06 32.76
N LEU A 947 27.57 30.01 31.98
CA LEU A 947 27.69 30.01 30.52
C LEU A 947 28.78 30.95 29.99
N GLU A 948 29.29 31.87 30.81
CA GLU A 948 30.30 32.87 30.41
C GLU A 948 31.62 32.25 29.90
N SER A 949 31.96 31.04 30.36
CA SER A 949 33.18 30.32 29.97
C SER A 949 32.93 29.21 28.94
N VAL A 950 31.69 29.08 28.46
CA VAL A 950 31.30 28.01 27.54
C VAL A 950 31.68 28.40 26.12
N LYS A 951 32.28 27.46 25.40
CA LYS A 951 32.51 27.58 23.96
C LYS A 951 31.38 26.87 23.22
N TRP A 952 30.95 27.48 22.12
CA TRP A 952 29.91 26.96 21.24
C TRP A 952 30.49 26.73 19.87
N LEU A 953 30.04 25.66 19.22
CA LEU A 953 30.40 25.35 17.84
C LEU A 953 29.20 24.70 17.15
N ALA A 954 28.96 25.01 15.88
CA ALA A 954 27.94 24.36 15.10
C ALA A 954 28.55 23.66 13.89
N ALA A 955 28.15 22.41 13.68
CA ALA A 955 28.41 21.64 12.47
C ALA A 955 27.09 21.51 11.70
N VAL A 956 27.12 21.76 10.39
CA VAL A 956 25.95 21.71 9.54
C VAL A 956 26.17 20.74 8.40
N GLY A 957 25.14 19.95 8.13
CA GLY A 957 25.09 19.04 7.00
C GLY A 957 23.67 18.84 6.53
N LEU A 958 23.47 17.78 5.78
CA LEU A 958 22.15 17.43 5.27
C LEU A 958 21.48 16.37 6.14
N GLN A 959 20.15 16.41 6.22
CA GLN A 959 19.35 15.45 6.98
C GLN A 959 19.09 14.18 6.17
N ASP A 960 19.27 13.03 6.81
CA ASP A 960 18.64 11.77 6.42
C ASP A 960 17.66 11.31 7.49
N ASP A 961 16.37 11.29 7.14
CA ASP A 961 15.29 10.82 8.02
C ASP A 961 14.87 9.37 7.71
N HIS A 962 15.60 8.72 6.79
CA HIS A 962 15.38 7.34 6.34
C HIS A 962 13.98 7.09 5.76
N GLY A 963 13.32 8.13 5.23
CA GLY A 963 11.97 8.06 4.66
C GLY A 963 10.84 8.14 5.70
N GLY A 964 11.19 8.49 6.94
CA GLY A 964 10.28 8.66 8.07
C GLY A 964 10.15 10.12 8.53
N ALA A 965 9.22 10.35 9.46
CA ALA A 965 9.14 11.61 10.21
C ALA A 965 10.07 11.52 11.42
N GLY A 966 10.98 12.48 11.62
CA GLY A 966 11.76 12.57 12.85
C GLY A 966 12.98 13.49 12.73
N LEU A 967 13.86 13.39 13.75
CA LEU A 967 15.12 14.14 13.76
C LEU A 967 16.06 13.68 12.63
N GLY A 968 16.20 12.37 12.41
CA GLY A 968 17.16 11.81 11.46
C GLY A 968 18.62 11.90 11.95
N ASP A 969 19.54 11.81 11.00
CA ASP A 969 20.98 11.91 11.19
C ASP A 969 21.67 12.65 10.01
N PHE A 970 22.99 12.85 10.09
CA PHE A 970 23.77 13.46 9.00
C PHE A 970 23.76 12.51 7.80
N ARG A 971 23.27 13.01 6.66
CA ARG A 971 23.23 12.32 5.37
C ARG A 971 24.63 12.07 4.84
N VAL A 972 24.85 10.89 4.30
CA VAL A 972 26.16 10.47 3.78
C VAL A 972 26.61 11.34 2.61
N VAL A 973 27.90 11.70 2.62
CA VAL A 973 28.63 12.28 1.49
C VAL A 973 29.54 11.19 0.92
N GLU A 974 29.30 10.83 -0.33
CA GLU A 974 30.04 9.81 -1.07
C GLU A 974 31.16 10.45 -1.93
N VAL A 975 31.95 9.61 -2.60
CA VAL A 975 32.96 10.09 -3.56
C VAL A 975 32.29 10.80 -4.74
N LEU A 976 31.21 10.23 -5.25
CA LEU A 976 30.39 10.80 -6.32
C LEU A 976 28.97 11.05 -5.79
N PRO A 977 28.33 12.17 -6.14
CA PRO A 977 26.97 12.44 -5.68
C PRO A 977 25.97 11.48 -6.32
N SER A 978 24.94 11.09 -5.56
CA SER A 978 23.80 10.33 -6.06
C SER A 978 22.54 11.21 -6.08
N GLU A 979 21.35 10.64 -6.29
CA GLU A 979 20.10 11.40 -6.13
C GLU A 979 19.95 11.91 -4.69
N TRP A 980 20.35 11.11 -3.70
CA TRP A 980 20.10 11.37 -2.29
C TRP A 980 21.35 11.40 -1.42
N SER A 981 22.55 11.21 -1.98
CA SER A 981 23.82 11.31 -1.26
C SER A 981 24.65 12.46 -1.81
N GLY A 982 25.37 13.16 -0.92
CA GLY A 982 26.36 14.16 -1.30
C GLY A 982 27.53 13.56 -2.08
N GLY A 983 28.33 14.40 -2.73
CA GLY A 983 29.54 13.98 -3.45
C GLY A 983 30.78 14.75 -3.00
N GLY A 984 31.99 14.24 -3.33
CA GLY A 984 33.27 14.92 -3.06
C GLY A 984 34.04 14.40 -1.85
N ASN A 985 33.53 13.40 -1.15
CA ASN A 985 34.19 12.79 0.01
C ASN A 985 35.22 11.73 -0.43
N SER A 986 36.40 12.20 -0.85
CA SER A 986 37.51 11.34 -1.28
C SER A 986 38.39 10.83 -0.13
N ILE A 987 38.16 11.28 1.11
CA ILE A 987 38.96 10.97 2.29
C ILE A 987 38.01 10.55 3.42
N PRO A 988 38.01 9.27 3.85
CA PRO A 988 37.03 8.73 4.80
C PRO A 988 36.95 9.44 6.16
N THR A 989 37.94 10.23 6.55
CA THR A 989 38.02 10.90 7.85
C THR A 989 37.38 12.29 7.89
N ILE A 990 36.90 12.84 6.76
CA ILE A 990 36.29 14.18 6.71
C ILE A 990 34.87 14.17 7.29
N GLY A 991 34.19 13.03 7.26
CA GLY A 991 32.81 12.90 7.73
C GLY A 991 31.78 13.47 6.76
N ASN A 992 30.61 13.82 7.29
CA ASN A 992 29.41 14.21 6.55
C ASN A 992 28.96 15.65 6.88
N VAL A 993 29.91 16.49 7.29
CA VAL A 993 29.70 17.91 7.63
C VAL A 993 30.04 18.75 6.40
N TYR A 994 29.08 19.56 5.95
CA TYR A 994 29.24 20.47 4.83
C TYR A 994 29.84 21.80 5.26
N ASP A 995 29.52 22.25 6.47
CA ASP A 995 29.88 23.57 6.95
C ASP A 995 30.12 23.55 8.46
N TRP A 996 31.06 24.37 8.91
CA TRP A 996 31.38 24.64 10.29
C TRP A 996 31.25 26.11 10.56
N LEU A 997 30.53 26.46 11.63
CA LEU A 997 30.52 27.83 12.11
C LEU A 997 31.92 28.24 12.59
N ALA A 998 32.68 28.94 11.76
CA ALA A 998 34.08 29.31 11.95
C ALA A 998 34.25 30.80 12.30
N GLU A 999 35.41 31.16 12.86
CA GLU A 999 35.82 32.55 13.10
C GLU A 999 36.48 33.22 11.90
#